data_AF-A0A2A5PFQ1-F1
#
_entry.id   AF-A0A2A5PFQ1-F1
#
_cell.length_a   1.000
_cell.length_b   1.000
_cell.length_c   1.000
_cell.angle_alpha   90.00
_cell.angle_beta   90.00
_cell.angle_gamma   90.00
#
_symmetry.space_group_name_H-M   'P 1'
#
loop_
_entity.id
_entity.type
_entity.pdbx_description
1 polymer ?
#
loop_
_entity_poly.entity_id
_entity_poly.type
_entity_poly.pdbx_seq_one_letter_code
_entity_poly.pdbx_strand_id
1 'polypeptide(L)'
;MNIKELFYKPLDRAINGVVKADQNDNTTVYQELDEYVVTNELEKHFRDFFQSYGTDLSDPSIANRVGVWISGFFGSGKSHFLKTLSYILANKVARDAEGNERSAAEFFDETKIRDAFIRADIGKAVSHHADVILFNIDSKASSNDDGNPILNVFLRVFNEYQGFSADHPHIAHMERHLSQKGVYERFKQAFEESSGMSWLEERDGYQFYQDDVETAISQALNLSAEAAHKWFEDSEQTFSVSVENFCQWVKEYLDSKGPQQRMLFLVDEVGQFIGSDTRLMLTLQTITENLGTICKGRAWIIVTSQADIDAVLGEMSSSKANDFSKIAGRFKTRLSLSSSNTDEVIQKRLLRKTPEAEALLRSVFEQKGDILKNQITFDRSGPTLKNYEGPDSFIHNYPFAPYHFQLVQKVFEEIRKVGATGAHLAYGERSMLDAFQMAANAIATDEVGALVPFHRFYTSVEGFLDTAVKRTIDQAGQNKTLDGFDVQMLRTLFMIRYVDIIKGTLDNLVTLSIEKIDEDKLALRKRIEESLLRLEKESLITRNGDEFLFLTNEERDITRKIKATDLAASEENKELANLIFKDLLRDQNKYRHQANKMDYQIGRFLDGHSLDGKYESDLKVEIISPLDTEYNLYTEAYCIGKSTQAEGQILFKLADDKQFFNELRTWLKTNKFIRLNDDGTQSDITRILADRGRENQERKKRLRARVEEMLLDAESYALGQHLQLSSSSPTTKLDEACRYLLENTYTKLSYLQVYQQDAWRELNAVLTVDDIAQLGLSLNGGQSNPKAMQDVEQYISLRATGTERILVSDVVDRFAKRPYGWPDAEILLLVGQLAAMGRISLQLNGGSLQLKDAFEPLQNSRRRRDVSIIKKRQTDDQVLKQARQLTQDLFSAMGPATEKELFEFYLQHFKTWLANFKSYKSKTDVGQFPGKKVIEKSILTLERLLANSDSFDFFKAVVENKDDYLDLEEDYRDIHEFFSNQMPSWQQLQQALRHFEKNKQALGSDEVAKKALSELHRISTIESPYGLLNKIADLVRTVESVNERLLSEKRNQAIEHIDDKIKQLEAEIKNSGIATAELSNKLLRPLQLLKADIEVETSLSTIYMLQTQTAVERFDEALYELESEVQRQAKAAQLAQSKAESVTNTATTASPVTSTPATSPVKPAIAVVPPKPVVEVDVSSIYSKTSSSVYLETEESVDQFVDALKAELKKIVSDKKRVRIR
;
A
#
# COMPACT_ATOMS: atom_id res chain seq x y z
N MET A 1 -27.20 -58.28 -47.09
CA MET A 1 -27.20 -58.71 -45.68
C MET A 1 -27.41 -57.46 -44.87
N ASN A 2 -28.42 -57.48 -44.00
CA ASN A 2 -28.90 -56.32 -43.28
C ASN A 2 -28.61 -56.49 -41.79
N ILE A 3 -28.63 -55.41 -41.01
CA ILE A 3 -28.20 -55.44 -39.60
C ILE A 3 -28.87 -56.56 -38.80
N LYS A 4 -30.18 -56.79 -38.95
CA LYS A 4 -30.91 -57.87 -38.24
C LYS A 4 -30.32 -59.27 -38.43
N GLU A 5 -29.77 -59.55 -39.61
CA GLU A 5 -29.30 -60.89 -40.01
C GLU A 5 -27.94 -61.25 -39.40
N LEU A 6 -27.23 -60.28 -38.81
CA LEU A 6 -25.88 -60.47 -38.29
C LEU A 6 -25.80 -61.24 -36.96
N PHE A 7 -26.92 -61.35 -36.23
CA PHE A 7 -26.93 -61.74 -34.82
C PHE A 7 -27.40 -63.19 -34.60
N TYR A 8 -26.71 -63.91 -33.71
CA TYR A 8 -26.98 -65.32 -33.40
C TYR A 8 -28.34 -65.55 -32.72
N LYS A 9 -28.81 -64.59 -31.91
CA LYS A 9 -30.17 -64.56 -31.36
C LYS A 9 -30.92 -63.35 -31.94
N PRO A 10 -32.23 -63.45 -32.24
CA PRO A 10 -33.00 -62.33 -32.80
C PRO A 10 -32.95 -61.06 -31.94
N LEU A 11 -32.85 -59.90 -32.58
CA LEU A 11 -32.87 -58.58 -31.91
C LEU A 11 -34.25 -58.20 -31.35
N ASP A 12 -35.32 -58.78 -31.89
CA ASP A 12 -36.72 -58.48 -31.58
C ASP A 12 -37.34 -59.43 -30.54
N ARG A 13 -36.53 -60.32 -29.94
CA ARG A 13 -36.97 -61.17 -28.83
C ARG A 13 -37.19 -60.37 -27.54
N ALA A 14 -38.16 -60.79 -26.73
CA ALA A 14 -38.34 -60.26 -25.38
C ALA A 14 -37.13 -60.62 -24.50
N ILE A 15 -36.53 -59.61 -23.88
CA ILE A 15 -35.43 -59.77 -22.91
C ILE A 15 -35.92 -59.21 -21.58
N ASN A 16 -35.90 -60.04 -20.52
CA ASN A 16 -36.20 -59.58 -19.18
C ASN A 16 -35.05 -58.69 -18.67
N GLY A 17 -35.25 -57.38 -18.71
CA GLY A 17 -34.34 -56.39 -18.11
C GLY A 17 -34.44 -56.35 -16.58
N VAL A 18 -35.65 -56.61 -16.05
CA VAL A 18 -35.98 -56.64 -14.61
C VAL A 18 -35.95 -58.08 -14.10
N VAL A 19 -35.30 -58.33 -12.95
CA VAL A 19 -35.16 -59.69 -12.39
C VAL A 19 -35.73 -59.76 -10.98
N LYS A 20 -36.98 -60.21 -10.84
CA LYS A 20 -37.65 -60.33 -9.53
C LYS A 20 -37.33 -61.65 -8.83
N ALA A 21 -37.19 -61.60 -7.50
CA ALA A 21 -37.01 -62.79 -6.66
C ALA A 21 -38.19 -63.77 -6.74
N ASP A 22 -39.42 -63.26 -6.70
CA ASP A 22 -40.65 -64.07 -6.62
C ASP A 22 -41.05 -64.74 -7.96
N GLN A 23 -40.44 -64.33 -9.08
CA GLN A 23 -40.70 -64.92 -10.40
C GLN A 23 -39.95 -66.24 -10.54
N ASN A 24 -40.67 -67.34 -10.31
CA ASN A 24 -40.12 -68.69 -10.14
C ASN A 24 -40.75 -69.74 -11.09
N ASP A 25 -41.48 -69.32 -12.12
CA ASP A 25 -42.05 -70.22 -13.14
C ASP A 25 -40.95 -70.85 -14.02
N ASN A 26 -41.13 -72.11 -14.41
CA ASN A 26 -40.07 -72.90 -15.06
C ASN A 26 -39.59 -72.29 -16.39
N THR A 27 -40.50 -71.64 -17.12
CA THR A 27 -40.22 -70.95 -18.39
C THR A 27 -39.31 -69.73 -18.22
N THR A 28 -39.62 -68.85 -17.27
CA THR A 28 -38.76 -67.69 -16.93
C THR A 28 -37.43 -68.16 -16.38
N VAL A 29 -37.41 -69.19 -15.51
CA VAL A 29 -36.17 -69.77 -14.96
C VAL A 29 -35.28 -70.31 -16.08
N TYR A 30 -35.83 -71.02 -17.07
CA TYR A 30 -35.06 -71.52 -18.22
C TYR A 30 -34.51 -70.35 -19.04
N GLN A 31 -35.32 -69.33 -19.33
CA GLN A 31 -34.89 -68.17 -20.10
C GLN A 31 -33.80 -67.36 -19.39
N GLU A 32 -33.92 -67.14 -18.07
CA GLU A 32 -32.90 -66.48 -17.25
C GLU A 32 -31.58 -67.29 -17.27
N LEU A 33 -31.64 -68.60 -17.06
CA LEU A 33 -30.46 -69.47 -17.06
C LEU A 33 -29.79 -69.61 -18.44
N ASP A 34 -30.55 -69.65 -19.53
CA ASP A 34 -29.99 -69.66 -20.89
C ASP A 34 -29.41 -68.30 -21.30
N GLU A 35 -30.08 -67.19 -20.96
CA GLU A 35 -29.60 -65.85 -21.27
C GLU A 35 -28.50 -65.34 -20.33
N TYR A 36 -28.26 -66.01 -19.19
CA TYR A 36 -27.21 -65.61 -18.25
C TYR A 36 -25.83 -65.61 -18.92
N VAL A 37 -25.10 -64.48 -18.80
CA VAL A 37 -23.74 -64.32 -19.31
C VAL A 37 -22.77 -64.20 -18.14
N VAL A 38 -21.79 -65.09 -18.10
CA VAL A 38 -20.64 -64.97 -17.21
C VAL A 38 -19.60 -64.08 -17.87
N THR A 39 -19.22 -63.00 -17.19
CA THR A 39 -18.10 -62.10 -17.55
C THR A 39 -16.79 -62.59 -16.92
N ASN A 40 -15.66 -62.05 -17.37
CA ASN A 40 -14.35 -62.38 -16.78
C ASN A 40 -14.21 -61.94 -15.29
N GLU A 41 -15.13 -61.11 -14.80
CA GLU A 41 -15.29 -60.73 -13.39
C GLU A 41 -16.19 -61.72 -12.63
N LEU A 42 -17.36 -62.05 -13.18
CA LEU A 42 -18.26 -63.04 -12.59
C LEU A 42 -17.60 -64.44 -12.49
N GLU A 43 -16.74 -64.82 -13.44
CA GLU A 43 -15.96 -66.06 -13.35
C GLU A 43 -14.98 -66.06 -12.16
N LYS A 44 -14.53 -64.90 -11.68
CA LYS A 44 -13.77 -64.81 -10.41
C LYS A 44 -14.70 -64.94 -9.21
N HIS A 45 -15.83 -64.23 -9.20
CA HIS A 45 -16.77 -64.28 -8.08
C HIS A 45 -17.40 -65.67 -7.90
N PHE A 46 -17.67 -66.41 -8.98
CA PHE A 46 -18.07 -67.82 -8.88
C PHE A 46 -16.98 -68.68 -8.24
N ARG A 47 -15.69 -68.47 -8.59
CA ARG A 47 -14.56 -69.14 -7.95
C ARG A 47 -14.46 -68.83 -6.47
N ASP A 48 -14.45 -67.55 -6.10
CA ASP A 48 -14.34 -67.08 -4.71
C ASP A 48 -15.52 -67.61 -3.85
N PHE A 49 -16.72 -67.64 -4.42
CA PHE A 49 -17.92 -68.20 -3.78
C PHE A 49 -17.82 -69.72 -3.61
N PHE A 50 -17.65 -70.47 -4.70
CA PHE A 50 -17.68 -71.94 -4.64
C PHE A 50 -16.46 -72.53 -3.95
N GLN A 51 -15.30 -71.85 -3.95
CA GLN A 51 -14.16 -72.23 -3.10
C GLN A 51 -14.47 -72.03 -1.61
N SER A 52 -15.24 -71.00 -1.24
CA SER A 52 -15.67 -70.79 0.15
C SER A 52 -16.74 -71.81 0.55
N TYR A 53 -17.79 -71.97 -0.25
CA TYR A 53 -18.88 -72.91 -0.01
C TYR A 53 -18.41 -74.38 -0.04
N GLY A 54 -17.50 -74.73 -0.94
CA GLY A 54 -16.91 -76.06 -1.10
C GLY A 54 -15.98 -76.50 0.03
N THR A 55 -15.80 -75.66 1.07
CA THR A 55 -15.13 -76.01 2.33
C THR A 55 -15.88 -77.16 3.03
N ASP A 56 -15.12 -78.08 3.63
CA ASP A 56 -15.65 -79.24 4.36
C ASP A 56 -16.28 -78.82 5.70
N LEU A 57 -17.37 -79.49 6.12
CA LEU A 57 -18.03 -79.22 7.41
C LEU A 57 -17.14 -79.55 8.64
N SER A 58 -16.04 -80.28 8.44
CA SER A 58 -15.04 -80.56 9.47
C SER A 58 -13.97 -79.46 9.65
N ASP A 59 -13.85 -78.47 8.75
CA ASP A 59 -12.94 -77.32 8.91
C ASP A 59 -13.50 -76.37 9.99
N PRO A 60 -12.81 -76.16 11.14
CA PRO A 60 -13.32 -75.31 12.22
C PRO A 60 -13.55 -73.84 11.81
N SER A 61 -12.96 -73.39 10.71
CA SER A 61 -13.14 -72.03 10.20
C SER A 61 -14.44 -71.84 9.41
N ILE A 62 -15.14 -72.90 8.98
CA ILE A 62 -16.37 -72.77 8.17
C ILE A 62 -17.49 -72.01 8.88
N ALA A 63 -17.59 -72.15 10.21
CA ALA A 63 -18.52 -71.40 11.06
C ALA A 63 -18.33 -69.87 10.98
N ASN A 64 -17.15 -69.40 10.57
CA ASN A 64 -16.82 -67.99 10.35
C ASN A 64 -16.73 -67.60 8.87
N ARG A 65 -17.28 -68.43 7.96
CA ARG A 65 -17.36 -68.17 6.51
C ARG A 65 -18.80 -68.14 5.95
N VAL A 66 -19.80 -68.43 6.78
CA VAL A 66 -21.21 -68.56 6.37
C VAL A 66 -21.86 -67.27 5.85
N GLY A 67 -21.25 -66.11 6.10
CA GLY A 67 -21.68 -64.82 5.59
C GLY A 67 -21.00 -64.46 4.27
N VAL A 68 -21.78 -64.25 3.22
CA VAL A 68 -21.33 -63.77 1.92
C VAL A 68 -21.98 -62.41 1.62
N TRP A 69 -21.16 -61.42 1.24
CA TRP A 69 -21.63 -60.07 0.92
C TRP A 69 -21.42 -59.75 -0.55
N ILE A 70 -22.49 -59.41 -1.26
CA ILE A 70 -22.50 -59.08 -2.69
C ILE A 70 -22.68 -57.56 -2.82
N SER A 71 -21.59 -56.83 -3.03
CA SER A 71 -21.56 -55.37 -3.17
C SER A 71 -21.56 -54.93 -4.64
N GLY A 72 -21.83 -53.64 -4.88
CA GLY A 72 -21.78 -53.04 -6.22
C GLY A 72 -22.94 -52.08 -6.49
N PHE A 73 -22.75 -51.14 -7.43
CA PHE A 73 -23.71 -50.08 -7.71
C PHE A 73 -25.08 -50.58 -8.22
N PHE A 74 -26.10 -49.72 -8.19
CA PHE A 74 -27.41 -50.04 -8.75
C PHE A 74 -27.29 -50.36 -10.25
N GLY A 75 -27.74 -51.55 -10.66
CA GLY A 75 -27.61 -52.04 -12.03
C GLY A 75 -26.37 -52.93 -12.33
N SER A 76 -25.47 -53.19 -11.37
CA SER A 76 -24.33 -54.11 -11.59
C SER A 76 -24.69 -55.61 -11.56
N GLY A 77 -25.98 -55.96 -11.63
CA GLY A 77 -26.45 -57.34 -11.76
C GLY A 77 -26.49 -58.17 -10.45
N LYS A 78 -26.28 -57.55 -9.28
CA LYS A 78 -26.27 -58.24 -7.96
C LYS A 78 -27.46 -59.18 -7.73
N SER A 79 -28.69 -58.69 -7.87
CA SER A 79 -29.93 -59.44 -7.66
C SER A 79 -30.05 -60.63 -8.63
N HIS A 80 -29.66 -60.43 -9.89
CA HIS A 80 -29.63 -61.47 -10.91
C HIS A 80 -28.53 -62.52 -10.63
N PHE A 81 -27.37 -62.13 -10.11
CA PHE A 81 -26.32 -63.04 -9.66
C PHE A 81 -26.74 -63.82 -8.40
N LEU A 82 -27.38 -63.18 -7.42
CA LEU A 82 -27.97 -63.83 -6.24
C LEU A 82 -29.04 -64.86 -6.65
N LYS A 83 -29.97 -64.49 -7.54
CA LYS A 83 -31.01 -65.38 -8.07
C LYS A 83 -30.41 -66.54 -8.88
N THR A 84 -29.38 -66.29 -9.67
CA THR A 84 -28.66 -67.33 -10.42
C THR A 84 -27.93 -68.30 -9.49
N LEU A 85 -27.28 -67.80 -8.44
CA LEU A 85 -26.71 -68.64 -7.38
C LEU A 85 -27.79 -69.46 -6.67
N SER A 86 -28.98 -68.90 -6.42
CA SER A 86 -30.11 -69.64 -5.82
C SER A 86 -30.49 -70.85 -6.66
N TYR A 87 -30.62 -70.68 -7.98
CA TYR A 87 -30.95 -71.75 -8.90
C TYR A 87 -29.86 -72.82 -9.01
N ILE A 88 -28.59 -72.42 -9.08
CA ILE A 88 -27.46 -73.38 -9.08
C ILE A 88 -27.44 -74.15 -7.76
N LEU A 89 -27.55 -73.50 -6.60
CA LEU A 89 -27.41 -74.12 -5.28
C LEU A 89 -28.57 -75.06 -4.93
N ALA A 90 -29.80 -74.72 -5.35
CA ALA A 90 -30.94 -75.64 -5.29
C ALA A 90 -30.91 -76.71 -6.41
N ASN A 91 -29.96 -76.60 -7.34
CA ASN A 91 -29.87 -77.31 -8.62
C ASN A 91 -31.22 -77.46 -9.34
N LYS A 92 -31.98 -76.35 -9.42
CA LYS A 92 -33.37 -76.38 -9.88
C LYS A 92 -33.44 -76.89 -11.33
N VAL A 93 -34.34 -77.85 -11.58
CA VAL A 93 -34.67 -78.27 -12.95
C VAL A 93 -35.58 -77.22 -13.58
N ALA A 94 -35.16 -76.66 -14.71
CA ALA A 94 -35.92 -75.72 -15.51
C ALA A 94 -36.53 -76.41 -16.74
N ARG A 95 -37.61 -75.85 -17.29
CA ARG A 95 -38.27 -76.35 -18.51
C ARG A 95 -38.60 -75.19 -19.44
N ASP A 96 -38.24 -75.31 -20.70
CA ASP A 96 -38.62 -74.31 -21.72
C ASP A 96 -40.07 -74.50 -22.22
N ALA A 97 -40.47 -73.66 -23.18
CA ALA A 97 -41.80 -73.72 -23.79
C ALA A 97 -41.99 -74.88 -24.79
N GLU A 98 -40.90 -75.59 -25.15
CA GLU A 98 -40.91 -76.74 -26.07
C GLU A 98 -40.95 -78.07 -25.31
N GLY A 99 -40.64 -78.05 -24.01
CA GLY A 99 -40.68 -79.18 -23.09
C GLY A 99 -39.31 -79.75 -22.72
N ASN A 100 -38.20 -79.11 -23.14
CA ASN A 100 -36.87 -79.59 -22.83
C ASN A 100 -36.52 -79.29 -21.36
N GLU A 101 -36.02 -80.28 -20.64
CA GLU A 101 -35.60 -80.16 -19.24
C GLU A 101 -34.07 -80.04 -19.14
N ARG A 102 -33.58 -79.13 -18.29
CA ARG A 102 -32.14 -78.95 -18.00
C ARG A 102 -31.96 -78.52 -16.55
N SER A 103 -30.99 -79.10 -15.83
CA SER A 103 -30.70 -78.68 -14.43
C SER A 103 -29.92 -77.37 -14.40
N ALA A 104 -30.08 -76.57 -13.35
CA ALA A 104 -29.43 -75.27 -13.24
C ALA A 104 -27.89 -75.34 -13.36
N ALA A 105 -27.26 -76.39 -12.82
CA ALA A 105 -25.82 -76.61 -12.97
C ALA A 105 -25.40 -76.91 -14.43
N GLU A 106 -26.22 -77.63 -15.21
CA GLU A 106 -25.91 -77.98 -16.60
C GLU A 106 -25.81 -76.76 -17.52
N PHE A 107 -26.49 -75.64 -17.23
CA PHE A 107 -26.40 -74.41 -18.04
C PHE A 107 -25.00 -73.77 -18.01
N PHE A 108 -24.16 -74.07 -17.01
CA PHE A 108 -22.83 -73.49 -16.83
C PHE A 108 -21.74 -74.34 -17.51
N ASP A 109 -21.99 -74.67 -18.77
CA ASP A 109 -21.10 -75.43 -19.65
C ASP A 109 -19.88 -74.61 -20.14
N GLU A 110 -19.06 -75.22 -21.01
CA GLU A 110 -17.80 -74.64 -21.50
C GLU A 110 -17.98 -73.32 -22.28
N THR A 111 -19.20 -73.04 -22.76
CA THR A 111 -19.52 -71.78 -23.44
C THR A 111 -19.76 -70.63 -22.47
N LYS A 112 -20.11 -70.94 -21.21
CA LYS A 112 -20.34 -69.96 -20.14
C LYS A 112 -19.16 -69.84 -19.19
N ILE A 113 -18.66 -70.96 -18.67
CA ILE A 113 -17.52 -71.01 -17.74
C ILE A 113 -16.38 -71.76 -18.41
N ARG A 114 -15.30 -71.03 -18.70
CA ARG A 114 -14.13 -71.56 -19.40
C ARG A 114 -13.27 -72.39 -18.46
N ASP A 115 -13.13 -71.96 -17.22
CA ASP A 115 -12.32 -72.66 -16.22
C ASP A 115 -12.98 -73.98 -15.78
N ALA A 116 -12.32 -75.09 -16.09
CA ALA A 116 -12.78 -76.44 -15.73
C ALA A 116 -12.82 -76.68 -14.21
N PHE A 117 -12.00 -75.98 -13.41
CA PHE A 117 -12.03 -76.11 -11.95
C PHE A 117 -13.32 -75.52 -11.37
N ILE A 118 -13.78 -74.37 -11.87
CA ILE A 118 -15.05 -73.76 -11.42
C ILE A 118 -16.24 -74.66 -11.78
N ARG A 119 -16.23 -75.26 -12.97
CA ARG A 119 -17.27 -76.24 -13.36
C ARG A 119 -17.27 -77.48 -12.46
N ALA A 120 -16.09 -77.94 -12.02
CA ALA A 120 -15.98 -79.04 -11.06
C ALA A 120 -16.45 -78.63 -9.65
N ASP A 121 -16.13 -77.42 -9.18
CA ASP A 121 -16.57 -76.90 -7.88
C ASP A 121 -18.10 -76.66 -7.84
N ILE A 122 -18.72 -76.22 -8.95
CA ILE A 122 -20.18 -76.18 -9.13
C ILE A 122 -20.76 -77.60 -8.99
N GLY A 123 -20.22 -78.57 -9.74
CA GLY A 123 -20.65 -79.97 -9.68
C GLY A 123 -20.53 -80.57 -8.26
N LYS A 124 -19.48 -80.20 -7.52
CA LYS A 124 -19.30 -80.58 -6.11
C LYS A 124 -20.32 -79.88 -5.21
N ALA A 125 -20.61 -78.60 -5.42
CA ALA A 125 -21.56 -77.83 -4.62
C ALA A 125 -23.00 -78.35 -4.72
N VAL A 126 -23.40 -78.89 -5.88
CA VAL A 126 -24.74 -79.46 -6.11
C VAL A 126 -24.84 -80.97 -5.82
N SER A 127 -23.75 -81.62 -5.42
CA SER A 127 -23.76 -83.07 -5.12
C SER A 127 -24.50 -83.43 -3.81
N HIS A 128 -24.92 -82.43 -3.04
CA HIS A 128 -25.73 -82.56 -1.83
C HIS A 128 -26.91 -81.58 -1.90
N HIS A 129 -28.10 -81.99 -1.45
CA HIS A 129 -29.29 -81.13 -1.47
C HIS A 129 -29.09 -79.91 -0.55
N ALA A 130 -29.55 -78.75 -0.99
CA ALA A 130 -29.50 -77.51 -0.22
C ALA A 130 -30.86 -76.83 -0.22
N ASP A 131 -31.35 -76.49 0.96
CA ASP A 131 -32.62 -75.81 1.17
C ASP A 131 -32.40 -74.29 0.98
N VAL A 132 -32.81 -73.75 -0.18
CA VAL A 132 -32.55 -72.36 -0.57
C VAL A 132 -33.81 -71.51 -0.45
N ILE A 133 -33.73 -70.44 0.35
CA ILE A 133 -34.77 -69.40 0.44
C ILE A 133 -34.22 -68.11 -0.18
N LEU A 134 -34.78 -67.70 -1.33
CA LEU A 134 -34.51 -66.40 -1.95
C LEU A 134 -35.66 -65.44 -1.63
N PHE A 135 -35.34 -64.25 -1.12
CA PHE A 135 -36.34 -63.20 -0.85
C PHE A 135 -35.72 -61.81 -0.93
N ASN A 136 -36.55 -60.80 -1.26
CA ASN A 136 -36.21 -59.39 -1.08
C ASN A 136 -36.66 -58.96 0.33
N ILE A 137 -35.84 -58.19 1.05
CA ILE A 137 -36.14 -57.84 2.44
C ILE A 137 -37.17 -56.72 2.56
N ASP A 138 -37.11 -55.70 1.68
CA ASP A 138 -38.06 -54.58 1.63
C ASP A 138 -39.50 -55.08 1.35
N SER A 139 -39.66 -56.12 0.52
CA SER A 139 -40.97 -56.70 0.18
C SER A 139 -41.56 -57.64 1.24
N LYS A 140 -40.75 -58.13 2.18
CA LYS A 140 -41.16 -59.08 3.23
C LYS A 140 -41.23 -58.45 4.64
N ALA A 141 -40.77 -57.22 4.83
CA ALA A 141 -40.99 -56.45 6.06
C ALA A 141 -42.43 -55.95 6.19
N SER A 142 -42.90 -55.70 7.42
CA SER A 142 -44.19 -55.06 7.70
C SER A 142 -44.01 -53.68 8.35
N SER A 143 -45.08 -52.87 8.34
CA SER A 143 -45.13 -51.59 9.06
C SER A 143 -45.24 -51.72 10.58
N ASN A 144 -45.41 -52.95 11.10
CA ASN A 144 -45.75 -53.23 12.50
C ASN A 144 -44.58 -53.92 13.24
N ASP A 145 -43.43 -54.08 12.61
CA ASP A 145 -42.23 -54.76 13.13
C ASP A 145 -41.45 -53.91 14.16
N ASP A 146 -42.08 -53.60 15.29
CA ASP A 146 -41.43 -52.91 16.41
C ASP A 146 -40.26 -53.74 16.98
N GLY A 147 -39.08 -53.11 17.11
CA GLY A 147 -37.90 -53.68 17.77
C GLY A 147 -36.81 -54.21 16.84
N ASN A 148 -37.00 -55.37 16.19
CA ASN A 148 -35.96 -56.05 15.39
C ASN A 148 -36.49 -56.55 14.02
N PRO A 149 -36.80 -55.64 13.08
CA PRO A 149 -37.45 -56.01 11.82
C PRO A 149 -36.68 -57.03 10.97
N ILE A 150 -35.34 -56.99 10.92
CA ILE A 150 -34.55 -58.02 10.21
C ILE A 150 -34.81 -59.43 10.78
N LEU A 151 -34.85 -59.58 12.10
CA LEU A 151 -35.07 -60.88 12.73
C LEU A 151 -36.47 -61.42 12.44
N ASN A 152 -37.47 -60.54 12.46
CA ASN A 152 -38.85 -60.88 12.14
C ASN A 152 -38.99 -61.34 10.69
N VAL A 153 -38.36 -60.66 9.72
CA VAL A 153 -38.38 -61.10 8.31
C VAL A 153 -37.69 -62.46 8.12
N PHE A 154 -36.53 -62.68 8.75
CA PHE A 154 -35.85 -63.98 8.69
C PHE A 154 -36.70 -65.11 9.29
N LEU A 155 -37.44 -64.85 10.38
CA LEU A 155 -38.37 -65.80 10.96
C LEU A 155 -39.61 -66.03 10.05
N ARG A 156 -40.17 -64.97 9.48
CA ARG A 156 -41.33 -64.99 8.55
C ARG A 156 -41.07 -65.91 7.37
N VAL A 157 -39.97 -65.71 6.64
CA VAL A 157 -39.64 -66.54 5.46
C VAL A 157 -39.23 -67.97 5.83
N PHE A 158 -38.67 -68.19 7.02
CA PHE A 158 -38.34 -69.53 7.53
C PHE A 158 -39.60 -70.31 7.92
N ASN A 159 -40.59 -69.66 8.55
CA ASN A 159 -41.91 -70.24 8.83
C ASN A 159 -42.64 -70.56 7.53
N GLU A 160 -42.68 -69.62 6.58
CA GLU A 160 -43.29 -69.76 5.26
C GLU A 160 -42.69 -70.96 4.49
N TYR A 161 -41.36 -71.12 4.50
CA TYR A 161 -40.67 -72.28 3.91
C TYR A 161 -40.97 -73.62 4.62
N GLN A 162 -41.36 -73.59 5.89
CA GLN A 162 -41.85 -74.76 6.64
C GLN A 162 -43.36 -75.01 6.45
N GLY A 163 -44.09 -74.11 5.78
CA GLY A 163 -45.54 -74.16 5.62
C GLY A 163 -46.34 -73.59 6.80
N PHE A 164 -45.67 -73.00 7.80
CA PHE A 164 -46.29 -72.39 8.97
C PHE A 164 -46.76 -70.94 8.68
N SER A 165 -47.49 -70.32 9.62
CA SER A 165 -47.93 -68.91 9.49
C SER A 165 -46.70 -68.01 9.37
N ALA A 166 -46.74 -67.15 8.36
CA ALA A 166 -45.68 -66.19 8.11
C ALA A 166 -45.78 -65.01 9.10
N ASP A 167 -47.00 -64.54 9.36
CA ASP A 167 -47.26 -63.22 9.92
C ASP A 167 -47.51 -63.25 11.44
N HIS A 168 -47.76 -64.43 12.00
CA HIS A 168 -48.04 -64.65 13.42
C HIS A 168 -47.01 -65.60 14.07
N PRO A 169 -45.90 -65.08 14.63
CA PRO A 169 -44.79 -65.89 15.13
C PRO A 169 -45.13 -66.90 16.23
N HIS A 170 -46.09 -66.58 17.11
CA HIS A 170 -46.59 -67.47 18.16
C HIS A 170 -47.42 -68.63 17.59
N ILE A 171 -48.31 -68.33 16.63
CA ILE A 171 -49.08 -69.34 15.87
C ILE A 171 -48.14 -70.29 15.13
N ALA A 172 -47.11 -69.75 14.46
CA ALA A 172 -46.10 -70.58 13.80
C ALA A 172 -45.28 -71.46 14.77
N HIS A 173 -45.08 -71.00 16.01
CA HIS A 173 -44.46 -71.80 17.06
C HIS A 173 -45.40 -72.91 17.59
N MET A 174 -46.72 -72.66 17.68
CA MET A 174 -47.73 -73.68 17.91
C MET A 174 -47.71 -74.75 16.80
N GLU A 175 -47.79 -74.35 15.54
CA GLU A 175 -47.76 -75.27 14.39
C GLU A 175 -46.45 -76.08 14.38
N ARG A 176 -45.30 -75.44 14.64
CA ARG A 176 -44.00 -76.12 14.81
C ARG A 176 -44.04 -77.15 15.94
N HIS A 177 -44.63 -76.84 17.09
CA HIS A 177 -44.74 -77.79 18.21
C HIS A 177 -45.65 -78.98 17.85
N LEU A 178 -46.82 -78.72 17.27
CA LEU A 178 -47.76 -79.76 16.80
C LEU A 178 -47.11 -80.66 15.74
N SER A 179 -46.29 -80.09 14.86
CA SER A 179 -45.53 -80.81 13.84
C SER A 179 -44.40 -81.64 14.45
N GLN A 180 -43.61 -81.11 15.39
CA GLN A 180 -42.59 -81.86 16.13
C GLN A 180 -43.20 -83.02 16.95
N LYS A 181 -44.46 -82.89 17.38
CA LYS A 181 -45.23 -83.95 18.07
C LYS A 181 -45.91 -84.93 17.11
N GLY A 182 -45.91 -84.67 15.80
CA GLY A 182 -46.58 -85.51 14.80
C GLY A 182 -48.11 -85.45 14.81
N VAL A 183 -48.71 -84.42 15.42
CA VAL A 183 -50.18 -84.27 15.58
C VAL A 183 -50.78 -83.11 14.77
N TYR A 184 -49.98 -82.39 13.98
CA TYR A 184 -50.44 -81.21 13.23
C TYR A 184 -51.58 -81.51 12.23
N GLU A 185 -51.57 -82.65 11.56
CA GLU A 185 -52.71 -83.07 10.70
C GLU A 185 -53.99 -83.31 11.52
N ARG A 186 -53.88 -83.90 12.72
CA ARG A 186 -55.00 -84.12 13.63
C ARG A 186 -55.56 -82.79 14.18
N PHE A 187 -54.69 -81.80 14.41
CA PHE A 187 -55.11 -80.45 14.77
C PHE A 187 -55.91 -79.79 13.64
N LYS A 188 -55.40 -79.81 12.40
CA LYS A 188 -56.11 -79.24 11.24
C LYS A 188 -57.49 -79.90 11.04
N GLN A 189 -57.56 -81.23 11.16
CA GLN A 189 -58.82 -81.98 11.10
C GLN A 189 -59.78 -81.58 12.23
N ALA A 190 -59.32 -81.50 13.48
CA ALA A 190 -60.17 -81.11 14.61
C ALA A 190 -60.68 -79.65 14.52
N PHE A 191 -59.91 -78.75 13.90
CA PHE A 191 -60.33 -77.37 13.61
C PHE A 191 -61.35 -77.30 12.47
N GLU A 192 -61.16 -78.08 11.40
CA GLU A 192 -62.11 -78.19 10.28
C GLU A 192 -63.43 -78.84 10.73
N GLU A 193 -63.38 -79.82 11.64
CA GLU A 193 -64.56 -80.46 12.24
C GLU A 193 -65.36 -79.55 13.19
N SER A 194 -64.75 -78.52 13.80
CA SER A 194 -65.45 -77.59 14.71
C SER A 194 -65.90 -76.29 14.01
N SER A 195 -65.00 -75.64 13.27
CA SER A 195 -65.25 -74.37 12.58
C SER A 195 -65.94 -74.52 11.22
N GLY A 196 -65.80 -75.67 10.56
CA GLY A 196 -66.21 -75.90 9.17
C GLY A 196 -65.29 -75.26 8.11
N MET A 197 -64.13 -74.72 8.51
CA MET A 197 -63.20 -74.00 7.63
C MET A 197 -61.79 -74.62 7.64
N SER A 198 -61.00 -74.39 6.59
CA SER A 198 -59.63 -74.90 6.54
C SER A 198 -58.68 -74.04 7.39
N TRP A 199 -57.94 -74.67 8.31
CA TRP A 199 -56.93 -73.98 9.12
C TRP A 199 -55.92 -73.19 8.27
N LEU A 200 -55.49 -73.72 7.12
CA LEU A 200 -54.50 -73.05 6.27
C LEU A 200 -55.03 -71.78 5.59
N GLU A 201 -56.35 -71.60 5.52
CA GLU A 201 -57.01 -70.43 4.94
C GLU A 201 -57.34 -69.38 6.03
N GLU A 202 -57.79 -69.82 7.22
CA GLU A 202 -58.25 -68.94 8.30
C GLU A 202 -57.21 -68.66 9.40
N ARG A 203 -56.03 -69.30 9.41
CA ARG A 203 -54.99 -69.13 10.47
C ARG A 203 -54.54 -67.70 10.72
N ASP A 204 -54.57 -66.85 9.70
CA ASP A 204 -54.16 -65.45 9.83
C ASP A 204 -55.32 -64.55 10.35
N GLY A 205 -56.51 -65.13 10.55
CA GLY A 205 -57.66 -64.58 11.27
C GLY A 205 -57.98 -65.31 12.59
N TYR A 206 -57.03 -66.03 13.19
CA TYR A 206 -57.25 -66.93 14.34
C TYR A 206 -58.04 -66.32 15.52
N GLN A 207 -57.93 -65.00 15.75
CA GLN A 207 -58.65 -64.28 16.81
C GLN A 207 -60.18 -64.34 16.68
N PHE A 208 -60.71 -64.63 15.49
CA PHE A 208 -62.15 -64.84 15.27
C PHE A 208 -62.62 -66.28 15.57
N TYR A 209 -61.69 -67.22 15.76
CA TYR A 209 -61.95 -68.66 15.92
C TYR A 209 -61.28 -69.24 17.17
N GLN A 210 -61.08 -68.44 18.22
CA GLN A 210 -60.34 -68.84 19.42
C GLN A 210 -60.90 -70.13 20.07
N ASP A 211 -62.23 -70.22 20.26
CA ASP A 211 -62.90 -71.41 20.81
C ASP A 211 -62.63 -72.68 19.97
N ASP A 212 -62.56 -72.56 18.64
CA ASP A 212 -62.26 -73.65 17.71
C ASP A 212 -60.79 -74.05 17.76
N VAL A 213 -59.87 -73.08 17.79
CA VAL A 213 -58.43 -73.33 17.92
C VAL A 213 -58.11 -74.04 19.24
N GLU A 214 -58.68 -73.57 20.36
CA GLU A 214 -58.52 -74.20 21.68
C GLU A 214 -59.13 -75.60 21.73
N THR A 215 -60.29 -75.81 21.09
CA THR A 215 -60.91 -77.13 20.91
C THR A 215 -60.00 -78.07 20.11
N ALA A 216 -59.41 -77.59 19.01
CA ALA A 216 -58.50 -78.36 18.17
C ALA A 216 -57.17 -78.68 18.87
N ILE A 217 -56.59 -77.75 19.64
CA ILE A 217 -55.40 -77.97 20.50
C ILE A 217 -55.72 -79.05 21.54
N SER A 218 -56.85 -78.90 22.23
CA SER A 218 -57.35 -79.84 23.25
C SER A 218 -57.44 -81.26 22.69
N GLN A 219 -58.10 -81.43 21.53
CA GLN A 219 -58.22 -82.71 20.87
C GLN A 219 -56.87 -83.26 20.37
N ALA A 220 -56.04 -82.45 19.71
CA ALA A 220 -54.79 -82.92 19.10
C ALA A 220 -53.76 -83.39 20.13
N LEU A 221 -53.58 -82.61 21.21
CA LEU A 221 -52.61 -82.89 22.29
C LEU A 221 -53.20 -83.74 23.44
N ASN A 222 -54.53 -83.92 23.48
CA ASN A 222 -55.27 -84.57 24.56
C ASN A 222 -55.14 -83.82 25.92
N LEU A 223 -55.25 -82.49 25.87
CA LEU A 223 -55.30 -81.62 27.05
C LEU A 223 -56.73 -81.49 27.58
N SER A 224 -56.92 -80.90 28.77
CA SER A 224 -58.23 -80.37 29.15
C SER A 224 -58.47 -79.03 28.46
N ALA A 225 -59.73 -78.64 28.25
CA ALA A 225 -60.07 -77.34 27.65
C ALA A 225 -59.43 -76.18 28.42
N GLU A 226 -59.49 -76.20 29.76
CA GLU A 226 -58.85 -75.22 30.65
C GLU A 226 -57.32 -75.12 30.44
N ALA A 227 -56.66 -76.23 30.11
CA ALA A 227 -55.23 -76.27 29.84
C ALA A 227 -54.88 -75.87 28.40
N ALA A 228 -55.76 -76.14 27.43
CA ALA A 228 -55.62 -75.69 26.05
C ALA A 228 -55.81 -74.17 25.94
N HIS A 229 -56.89 -73.64 26.54
CA HIS A 229 -57.15 -72.20 26.67
C HIS A 229 -55.96 -71.46 27.27
N LYS A 230 -55.54 -71.89 28.47
CA LYS A 230 -54.39 -71.28 29.12
C LYS A 230 -53.11 -71.38 28.28
N TRP A 231 -52.85 -72.50 27.62
CA TRP A 231 -51.65 -72.64 26.79
C TRP A 231 -51.68 -71.71 25.57
N PHE A 232 -52.86 -71.46 24.98
CA PHE A 232 -53.04 -70.55 23.86
C PHE A 232 -52.83 -69.09 24.29
N GLU A 233 -53.51 -68.64 25.34
CA GLU A 233 -53.32 -67.31 25.96
C GLU A 233 -51.88 -67.05 26.42
N ASP A 234 -51.28 -68.00 27.16
CA ASP A 234 -49.87 -67.91 27.57
C ASP A 234 -48.94 -67.84 26.33
N SER A 235 -49.31 -68.44 25.19
CA SER A 235 -48.48 -68.42 23.98
C SER A 235 -48.48 -67.07 23.25
N GLU A 236 -49.57 -66.31 23.26
CA GLU A 236 -49.58 -64.95 22.70
C GLU A 236 -48.84 -63.97 23.64
N GLN A 237 -49.03 -64.11 24.95
CA GLN A 237 -48.50 -63.16 25.94
C GLN A 237 -47.03 -63.39 26.31
N THR A 238 -46.48 -64.60 26.19
CA THR A 238 -45.10 -64.93 26.64
C THR A 238 -44.10 -65.21 25.53
N PHE A 239 -44.53 -65.33 24.27
CA PHE A 239 -43.64 -65.69 23.17
C PHE A 239 -42.68 -64.54 22.80
N SER A 240 -41.39 -64.77 23.03
CA SER A 240 -40.33 -63.80 22.74
C SER A 240 -39.38 -64.32 21.66
N VAL A 241 -39.26 -63.55 20.58
CA VAL A 241 -38.35 -63.84 19.47
C VAL A 241 -36.94 -63.34 19.81
N SER A 242 -35.97 -64.22 19.71
CA SER A 242 -34.54 -63.91 19.88
C SER A 242 -33.71 -64.51 18.76
N VAL A 243 -32.54 -63.93 18.49
CA VAL A 243 -31.62 -64.43 17.45
C VAL A 243 -31.17 -65.87 17.77
N GLU A 244 -30.96 -66.19 19.05
CA GLU A 244 -30.59 -67.53 19.50
C GLU A 244 -31.73 -68.54 19.30
N ASN A 245 -32.97 -68.17 19.65
CA ASN A 245 -34.15 -69.01 19.43
C ASN A 245 -34.34 -69.32 17.93
N PHE A 246 -34.23 -68.30 17.07
CA PHE A 246 -34.28 -68.49 15.62
C PHE A 246 -33.20 -69.45 15.11
N CYS A 247 -31.94 -69.24 15.49
CA CYS A 247 -30.83 -70.10 15.06
C CYS A 247 -30.95 -71.54 15.58
N GLN A 248 -31.54 -71.74 16.76
CA GLN A 248 -31.85 -73.04 17.32
C GLN A 248 -32.97 -73.74 16.53
N TRP A 249 -34.04 -73.05 16.12
CA TRP A 249 -35.08 -73.63 15.25
C TRP A 249 -34.54 -74.02 13.86
N VAL A 250 -33.63 -73.22 13.27
CA VAL A 250 -32.91 -73.56 12.02
C VAL A 250 -32.04 -74.81 12.20
N LYS A 251 -31.35 -74.94 13.34
CA LYS A 251 -30.58 -76.15 13.68
C LYS A 251 -31.48 -77.37 13.84
N GLU A 252 -32.61 -77.27 14.54
CA GLU A 252 -33.58 -78.36 14.71
C GLU A 252 -34.13 -78.84 13.37
N TYR A 253 -34.43 -77.92 12.45
CA TYR A 253 -34.81 -78.25 11.07
C TYR A 253 -33.70 -79.04 10.36
N LEU A 254 -32.46 -78.53 10.35
CA LEU A 254 -31.32 -79.18 9.71
C LEU A 254 -31.01 -80.57 10.28
N ASP A 255 -31.13 -80.74 11.60
CA ASP A 255 -30.95 -82.02 12.29
C ASP A 255 -32.05 -83.04 11.95
N SER A 256 -33.25 -82.59 11.56
CA SER A 256 -34.33 -83.47 11.06
C SER A 256 -34.11 -84.00 9.64
N LYS A 257 -33.22 -83.35 8.86
CA LYS A 257 -32.99 -83.66 7.43
C LYS A 257 -31.76 -84.54 7.20
N GLY A 258 -30.60 -84.16 7.75
CA GLY A 258 -29.37 -84.95 7.60
C GLY A 258 -28.07 -84.21 7.92
N PRO A 259 -26.95 -84.94 8.07
CA PRO A 259 -25.68 -84.38 8.52
C PRO A 259 -24.97 -83.50 7.48
N GLN A 260 -25.22 -83.74 6.18
CA GLN A 260 -24.69 -82.94 5.07
C GLN A 260 -25.69 -81.90 4.54
N GLN A 261 -26.91 -81.87 5.07
CA GLN A 261 -27.93 -80.91 4.62
C GLN A 261 -27.48 -79.49 4.93
N ARG A 262 -27.67 -78.58 3.98
CA ARG A 262 -27.38 -77.15 4.13
C ARG A 262 -28.63 -76.33 3.87
N MET A 263 -28.70 -75.17 4.50
CA MET A 263 -29.78 -74.19 4.33
C MET A 263 -29.18 -72.82 4.04
N LEU A 264 -29.73 -72.10 3.07
CA LEU A 264 -29.19 -70.81 2.64
C LEU A 264 -30.30 -69.75 2.54
N PHE A 265 -30.08 -68.65 3.24
CA PHE A 265 -30.90 -67.43 3.17
C PHE A 265 -30.24 -66.47 2.18
N LEU A 266 -30.86 -66.28 1.02
CA LEU A 266 -30.41 -65.39 -0.05
C LEU A 266 -31.28 -64.14 -0.01
N VAL A 267 -30.70 -63.04 0.47
CA VAL A 267 -31.45 -61.84 0.86
C VAL A 267 -31.08 -60.67 -0.04
N ASP A 268 -32.05 -60.21 -0.82
CA ASP A 268 -31.86 -59.10 -1.74
C ASP A 268 -32.19 -57.74 -1.09
N GLU A 269 -31.48 -56.70 -1.52
CA GLU A 269 -31.61 -55.28 -1.12
C GLU A 269 -31.34 -54.93 0.36
N VAL A 270 -30.70 -55.83 1.11
CA VAL A 270 -30.28 -55.62 2.53
C VAL A 270 -29.59 -54.28 2.79
N GLY A 271 -28.71 -53.83 1.89
CA GLY A 271 -28.03 -52.54 2.02
C GLY A 271 -28.97 -51.32 1.96
N GLN A 272 -30.12 -51.42 1.30
CA GLN A 272 -31.14 -50.37 1.23
C GLN A 272 -32.00 -50.36 2.50
N PHE A 273 -32.46 -51.54 2.93
CA PHE A 273 -33.26 -51.72 4.15
C PHE A 273 -32.57 -51.23 5.43
N ILE A 274 -31.27 -51.50 5.55
CA ILE A 274 -30.46 -51.02 6.67
C ILE A 274 -30.25 -49.50 6.59
N GLY A 275 -30.10 -48.96 5.38
CA GLY A 275 -29.85 -47.53 5.15
C GLY A 275 -28.67 -47.03 5.99
N SER A 276 -28.97 -46.16 6.96
CA SER A 276 -28.00 -45.64 7.92
C SER A 276 -28.13 -46.20 9.35
N ASP A 277 -29.04 -47.15 9.62
CA ASP A 277 -29.20 -47.70 10.98
C ASP A 277 -28.19 -48.80 11.30
N THR A 278 -27.16 -48.38 12.03
CA THR A 278 -26.14 -49.25 12.63
C THR A 278 -26.69 -50.41 13.49
N ARG A 279 -27.89 -50.30 14.06
CA ARG A 279 -28.51 -51.37 14.88
C ARG A 279 -28.92 -52.57 14.03
N LEU A 280 -29.56 -52.31 12.89
CA LEU A 280 -30.01 -53.37 11.97
C LEU A 280 -28.82 -54.17 11.44
N MET A 281 -27.72 -53.50 11.10
CA MET A 281 -26.46 -54.16 10.69
C MET A 281 -25.88 -55.07 11.79
N LEU A 282 -25.95 -54.66 13.06
CA LEU A 282 -25.52 -55.49 14.20
C LEU A 282 -26.45 -56.70 14.42
N THR A 283 -27.76 -56.54 14.25
CA THR A 283 -28.70 -57.68 14.30
C THR A 283 -28.42 -58.70 13.18
N LEU A 284 -28.19 -58.25 11.94
CA LEU A 284 -27.80 -59.13 10.83
C LEU A 284 -26.46 -59.85 11.08
N GLN A 285 -25.45 -59.14 11.60
CA GLN A 285 -24.18 -59.74 12.01
C GLN A 285 -24.40 -60.85 13.05
N THR A 286 -25.24 -60.60 14.05
CA THR A 286 -25.52 -61.53 15.14
C THR A 286 -26.26 -62.77 14.64
N ILE A 287 -27.21 -62.63 13.72
CA ILE A 287 -27.87 -63.77 13.06
C ILE A 287 -26.84 -64.60 12.26
N THR A 288 -25.94 -63.93 11.53
CA THR A 288 -24.88 -64.60 10.75
C THR A 288 -23.93 -65.41 11.65
N GLU A 289 -23.48 -64.83 12.77
CA GLU A 289 -22.59 -65.49 13.73
C GLU A 289 -23.27 -66.65 14.47
N ASN A 290 -24.51 -66.46 14.93
CA ASN A 290 -25.25 -67.49 15.65
C ASN A 290 -25.62 -68.66 14.72
N LEU A 291 -26.04 -68.40 13.47
CA LEU A 291 -26.25 -69.49 12.48
C LEU A 291 -24.96 -70.26 12.21
N GLY A 292 -23.84 -69.57 11.96
CA GLY A 292 -22.55 -70.19 11.71
C GLY A 292 -22.09 -71.11 12.85
N THR A 293 -22.28 -70.64 14.10
CA THR A 293 -21.85 -71.34 15.31
C THR A 293 -22.80 -72.47 15.70
N ILE A 294 -24.11 -72.21 15.79
CA ILE A 294 -25.13 -73.14 16.28
C ILE A 294 -25.41 -74.24 15.24
N CYS A 295 -25.53 -73.87 13.95
CA CYS A 295 -25.74 -74.85 12.87
C CYS A 295 -24.44 -75.52 12.37
N LYS A 296 -23.27 -75.11 12.91
CA LYS A 296 -21.93 -75.60 12.54
C LYS A 296 -21.63 -75.49 11.04
N GLY A 297 -21.80 -74.30 10.47
CA GLY A 297 -21.55 -74.04 9.06
C GLY A 297 -22.54 -74.64 8.05
N ARG A 298 -23.63 -75.28 8.50
CA ARG A 298 -24.71 -75.77 7.61
C ARG A 298 -25.71 -74.69 7.20
N ALA A 299 -25.85 -73.61 7.96
CA ALA A 299 -26.73 -72.48 7.64
C ALA A 299 -25.90 -71.29 7.15
N TRP A 300 -26.24 -70.75 5.97
CA TRP A 300 -25.53 -69.65 5.30
C TRP A 300 -26.44 -68.44 5.07
N ILE A 301 -25.86 -67.24 5.04
CA ILE A 301 -26.54 -66.01 4.62
C ILE A 301 -25.74 -65.35 3.50
N ILE A 302 -26.40 -65.08 2.38
CA ILE A 302 -25.86 -64.40 1.21
C ILE A 302 -26.69 -63.13 1.00
N VAL A 303 -26.08 -61.95 1.07
CA VAL A 303 -26.82 -60.67 1.03
C VAL A 303 -26.33 -59.75 -0.08
N THR A 304 -27.21 -58.91 -0.65
CA THR A 304 -26.82 -57.87 -1.60
C THR A 304 -26.87 -56.45 -1.01
N SER A 305 -25.98 -55.57 -1.47
CA SER A 305 -25.89 -54.18 -1.02
C SER A 305 -25.42 -53.25 -2.15
N GLN A 306 -25.92 -52.02 -2.17
CA GLN A 306 -25.47 -50.99 -3.11
C GLN A 306 -24.04 -50.50 -2.82
N ALA A 307 -23.62 -50.53 -1.55
CA ALA A 307 -22.29 -50.14 -1.10
C ALA A 307 -21.46 -51.37 -0.68
N ASP A 308 -20.14 -51.26 -0.87
CA ASP A 308 -19.20 -52.16 -0.19
C ASP A 308 -19.18 -51.86 1.32
N ILE A 309 -18.90 -52.87 2.14
CA ILE A 309 -18.91 -52.76 3.61
C ILE A 309 -18.00 -51.59 4.04
N ASP A 310 -16.85 -51.45 3.39
CA ASP A 310 -15.83 -50.47 3.75
C ASP A 310 -16.19 -49.04 3.28
N ALA A 311 -17.06 -48.90 2.27
CA ALA A 311 -17.52 -47.59 1.78
C ALA A 311 -18.53 -46.95 2.74
N VAL A 312 -19.39 -47.75 3.38
CA VAL A 312 -20.33 -47.31 4.43
C VAL A 312 -19.58 -46.76 5.66
N LEU A 313 -18.29 -47.11 5.84
CA LEU A 313 -17.47 -46.61 6.96
C LEU A 313 -16.93 -45.20 6.73
N GLY A 314 -16.77 -44.77 5.48
CA GLY A 314 -15.97 -43.59 5.11
C GLY A 314 -16.52 -42.26 5.59
N GLU A 315 -17.83 -42.16 5.80
CA GLU A 315 -18.51 -40.93 6.22
C GLU A 315 -18.69 -40.80 7.75
N MET A 316 -18.22 -41.78 8.54
CA MET A 316 -18.47 -41.85 9.98
C MET A 316 -17.24 -41.58 10.85
N SER A 317 -17.47 -41.05 12.04
CA SER A 317 -16.41 -40.66 12.98
C SER A 317 -15.60 -41.86 13.50
N SER A 318 -14.31 -41.61 13.77
CA SER A 318 -13.29 -42.63 14.09
C SER A 318 -13.60 -43.54 15.29
N SER A 319 -14.51 -43.16 16.18
CA SER A 319 -14.96 -44.02 17.27
C SER A 319 -15.83 -45.21 16.81
N LYS A 320 -16.58 -45.08 15.70
CA LYS A 320 -17.47 -46.13 15.19
C LYS A 320 -16.74 -47.22 14.38
N ALA A 321 -15.58 -46.91 13.80
CA ALA A 321 -14.85 -47.83 12.91
C ALA A 321 -14.42 -49.15 13.59
N ASN A 322 -14.15 -49.12 14.89
CA ASN A 322 -13.64 -50.29 15.64
C ASN A 322 -14.67 -51.43 15.78
N ASP A 323 -15.96 -51.14 15.88
CA ASP A 323 -16.98 -52.19 15.96
C ASP A 323 -17.31 -52.76 14.57
N PHE A 324 -17.31 -51.91 13.54
CA PHE A 324 -17.47 -52.35 12.15
C PHE A 324 -16.30 -53.24 11.68
N SER A 325 -15.09 -53.09 12.22
CA SER A 325 -13.99 -54.04 11.99
C SER A 325 -14.32 -55.49 12.43
N LYS A 326 -15.24 -55.69 13.39
CA LYS A 326 -15.70 -57.02 13.81
C LYS A 326 -16.83 -57.55 12.89
N ILE A 327 -17.70 -56.66 12.41
CA ILE A 327 -18.73 -56.96 11.40
C ILE A 327 -18.06 -57.45 10.09
N ALA A 328 -17.05 -56.68 9.64
CA ALA A 328 -16.21 -56.94 8.49
C ALA A 328 -15.54 -58.33 8.46
N GLY A 329 -15.33 -58.95 9.63
CA GLY A 329 -14.70 -60.27 9.78
C GLY A 329 -15.65 -61.47 9.65
N ARG A 330 -16.97 -61.28 9.70
CA ARG A 330 -17.96 -62.38 9.56
C ARG A 330 -18.44 -62.55 8.12
N PHE A 331 -18.50 -61.47 7.35
CA PHE A 331 -18.69 -61.49 5.90
C PHE A 331 -17.33 -61.60 5.20
N LYS A 332 -16.70 -62.77 5.33
CA LYS A 332 -15.34 -63.02 4.83
C LYS A 332 -15.26 -63.14 3.31
N THR A 333 -16.29 -63.70 2.68
CA THR A 333 -16.40 -63.74 1.21
C THR A 333 -17.16 -62.50 0.74
N ARG A 334 -16.45 -61.59 0.08
CA ARG A 334 -17.03 -60.35 -0.50
C ARG A 334 -16.91 -60.39 -2.01
N LEU A 335 -18.01 -60.15 -2.71
CA LEU A 335 -18.13 -60.24 -4.16
C LEU A 335 -18.61 -58.87 -4.66
N SER A 336 -17.68 -58.03 -5.09
CA SER A 336 -17.93 -56.63 -5.45
C SER A 336 -18.11 -56.50 -6.97
N LEU A 337 -19.35 -56.56 -7.44
CA LEU A 337 -19.69 -56.55 -8.86
C LEU A 337 -19.62 -55.12 -9.41
N SER A 338 -18.64 -54.86 -10.29
CA SER A 338 -18.54 -53.58 -10.97
C SER A 338 -19.61 -53.40 -12.07
N SER A 339 -19.92 -52.16 -12.42
CA SER A 339 -20.70 -51.85 -13.63
C SER A 339 -19.85 -51.88 -14.92
N SER A 340 -18.53 -51.99 -14.81
CA SER A 340 -17.58 -51.81 -15.93
C SER A 340 -17.65 -52.89 -17.00
N ASN A 341 -18.10 -54.10 -16.68
CA ASN A 341 -18.20 -55.22 -17.63
C ASN A 341 -19.55 -55.32 -18.34
N THR A 342 -20.37 -54.25 -18.31
CA THR A 342 -21.64 -54.20 -19.05
C THR A 342 -21.42 -54.23 -20.56
N ASP A 343 -20.27 -53.78 -21.06
CA ASP A 343 -19.87 -53.94 -22.46
C ASP A 343 -19.70 -55.43 -22.84
N GLU A 344 -19.00 -56.22 -22.02
CA GLU A 344 -18.87 -57.67 -22.20
C GLU A 344 -20.24 -58.39 -22.19
N VAL A 345 -21.15 -57.98 -21.30
CA VAL A 345 -22.52 -58.54 -21.24
C VAL A 345 -23.30 -58.24 -22.51
N ILE A 346 -23.29 -57.00 -23.00
CA ILE A 346 -24.02 -56.61 -24.22
C ILE A 346 -23.38 -57.29 -25.44
N GLN A 347 -22.04 -57.34 -25.53
CA GLN A 347 -21.32 -58.07 -26.59
C GLN A 347 -21.73 -59.54 -26.67
N LYS A 348 -21.75 -60.26 -25.53
CA LYS A 348 -22.08 -61.69 -25.48
C LYS A 348 -23.59 -62.00 -25.59
N ARG A 349 -24.47 -61.20 -24.95
CA ARG A 349 -25.93 -61.48 -24.87
C ARG A 349 -26.73 -60.91 -26.04
N LEU A 350 -26.34 -59.75 -26.55
CA LEU A 350 -27.05 -59.05 -27.63
C LEU A 350 -26.28 -59.08 -28.95
N LEU A 351 -24.98 -58.79 -28.92
CA LEU A 351 -24.21 -58.53 -30.16
C LEU A 351 -23.51 -59.75 -30.77
N ARG A 352 -23.61 -60.94 -30.14
CA ARG A 352 -23.01 -62.19 -30.64
C ARG A 352 -23.43 -62.46 -32.09
N LYS A 353 -22.44 -62.69 -32.95
CA LYS A 353 -22.61 -62.81 -34.41
C LYS A 353 -22.81 -64.26 -34.85
N THR A 354 -23.29 -64.46 -36.09
CA THR A 354 -23.19 -65.75 -36.78
C THR A 354 -21.80 -65.90 -37.44
N PRO A 355 -21.30 -67.12 -37.71
CA PRO A 355 -19.98 -67.30 -38.34
C PRO A 355 -19.83 -66.59 -39.70
N GLU A 356 -20.92 -66.52 -40.47
CA GLU A 356 -20.98 -65.82 -41.76
C GLU A 356 -20.87 -64.30 -41.58
N ALA A 357 -21.54 -63.77 -40.55
CA ALA A 357 -21.49 -62.35 -40.19
C ALA A 357 -20.10 -61.94 -39.67
N GLU A 358 -19.42 -62.79 -38.90
CA GLU A 358 -18.04 -62.53 -38.46
C GLU A 358 -17.06 -62.43 -39.64
N ALA A 359 -17.18 -63.32 -40.62
CA ALA A 359 -16.36 -63.29 -41.84
C ALA A 359 -16.62 -62.02 -42.69
N LEU A 360 -17.90 -61.66 -42.87
CA LEU A 360 -18.28 -60.44 -43.58
C LEU A 360 -17.75 -59.17 -42.90
N LEU A 361 -17.95 -59.05 -41.58
CA LEU A 361 -17.51 -57.89 -40.81
C LEU A 361 -15.99 -57.76 -40.74
N ARG A 362 -15.25 -58.88 -40.74
CA ARG A 362 -13.78 -58.87 -40.86
C ARG A 362 -13.34 -58.23 -42.18
N SER A 363 -13.94 -58.63 -43.30
CA SER A 363 -13.62 -58.05 -44.62
C SER A 363 -14.00 -56.57 -44.74
N VAL A 364 -15.12 -56.15 -44.15
CA VAL A 364 -15.51 -54.72 -44.08
C VAL A 364 -14.48 -53.91 -43.29
N PHE A 365 -13.96 -54.44 -42.19
CA PHE A 365 -12.91 -53.78 -41.40
C PHE A 365 -11.56 -53.75 -42.13
N GLU A 366 -11.20 -54.80 -42.87
CA GLU A 366 -9.99 -54.81 -43.72
C GLU A 366 -10.05 -53.76 -44.84
N GLN A 367 -11.26 -53.45 -45.36
CA GLN A 367 -11.45 -52.45 -46.42
C GLN A 367 -11.60 -51.00 -45.90
N LYS A 368 -12.22 -50.79 -44.74
CA LYS A 368 -12.60 -49.44 -44.25
C LYS A 368 -12.13 -49.12 -42.82
N GLY A 369 -11.39 -50.01 -42.16
CA GLY A 369 -11.00 -49.86 -40.75
C GLY A 369 -10.22 -48.59 -40.42
N ASP A 370 -9.30 -48.16 -41.29
CA ASP A 370 -8.55 -46.91 -41.09
C ASP A 370 -9.42 -45.66 -41.26
N ILE A 371 -10.41 -45.70 -42.16
CA ILE A 371 -11.40 -44.62 -42.31
C ILE A 371 -12.22 -44.51 -41.02
N LEU A 372 -12.73 -45.64 -40.53
CA LEU A 372 -13.54 -45.76 -39.32
C LEU A 372 -12.80 -45.25 -38.07
N LYS A 373 -11.54 -45.64 -37.89
CA LYS A 373 -10.69 -45.18 -36.78
C LYS A 373 -10.51 -43.65 -36.80
N ASN A 374 -10.24 -43.08 -37.98
CA ASN A 374 -10.05 -41.63 -38.13
C ASN A 374 -11.35 -40.84 -37.94
N GLN A 375 -12.49 -41.35 -38.44
CA GLN A 375 -13.80 -40.72 -38.24
C GLN A 375 -14.13 -40.59 -36.74
N ILE A 376 -13.89 -41.65 -35.96
CA ILE A 376 -14.15 -41.70 -34.51
C ILE A 376 -12.97 -41.10 -33.73
N THR A 377 -12.73 -39.81 -33.98
CA THR A 377 -11.77 -38.99 -33.24
C THR A 377 -12.52 -37.86 -32.54
N PHE A 378 -12.35 -37.77 -31.23
CA PHE A 378 -12.84 -36.69 -30.38
C PHE A 378 -11.76 -35.61 -30.20
N ASP A 379 -12.13 -34.44 -29.70
CA ASP A 379 -11.18 -33.40 -29.34
C ASP A 379 -10.35 -33.77 -28.08
N ARG A 380 -9.37 -32.93 -27.75
CA ARG A 380 -8.48 -33.14 -26.60
C ARG A 380 -9.03 -32.55 -25.29
N SER A 381 -10.34 -32.30 -25.18
CA SER A 381 -10.93 -31.59 -24.04
C SER A 381 -11.32 -32.50 -22.86
N GLY A 382 -11.39 -33.81 -23.08
CA GLY A 382 -11.76 -34.82 -22.09
C GLY A 382 -10.89 -36.08 -22.11
N PRO A 383 -11.24 -37.12 -21.33
CA PRO A 383 -10.52 -38.39 -21.30
C PRO A 383 -10.61 -39.14 -22.65
N THR A 384 -9.57 -39.88 -23.01
CA THR A 384 -9.54 -40.69 -24.25
C THR A 384 -10.62 -41.78 -24.22
N LEU A 385 -11.68 -41.59 -25.00
CA LEU A 385 -12.76 -42.57 -25.16
C LEU A 385 -12.32 -43.79 -26.00
N LYS A 386 -12.85 -44.98 -25.70
CA LYS A 386 -12.52 -46.22 -26.43
C LYS A 386 -12.87 -46.11 -27.93
N ASN A 387 -11.90 -46.36 -28.80
CA ASN A 387 -12.07 -46.53 -30.26
C ASN A 387 -11.83 -48.01 -30.65
N TYR A 388 -12.09 -48.41 -31.89
CA TYR A 388 -11.86 -49.78 -32.36
C TYR A 388 -10.37 -50.13 -32.37
N GLU A 389 -9.96 -51.10 -31.56
CA GLU A 389 -8.56 -51.52 -31.47
C GLU A 389 -8.13 -52.30 -32.72
N GLY A 390 -8.95 -53.25 -33.16
CA GLY A 390 -8.69 -54.12 -34.33
C GLY A 390 -9.96 -54.85 -34.81
N PRO A 391 -9.82 -55.83 -35.74
CA PRO A 391 -10.96 -56.47 -36.39
C PRO A 391 -11.93 -57.13 -35.41
N ASP A 392 -11.42 -57.82 -34.39
CA ASP A 392 -12.26 -58.51 -33.40
C ASP A 392 -13.00 -57.50 -32.50
N SER A 393 -12.38 -56.35 -32.19
CA SER A 393 -13.04 -55.23 -31.50
C SER A 393 -14.18 -54.64 -32.34
N PHE A 394 -14.03 -54.57 -33.66
CA PHE A 394 -15.13 -54.19 -34.55
C PHE A 394 -16.25 -55.23 -34.57
N ILE A 395 -15.94 -56.51 -34.79
CA ILE A 395 -16.94 -57.60 -34.89
C ILE A 395 -17.82 -57.70 -33.64
N HIS A 396 -17.23 -57.65 -32.44
CA HIS A 396 -17.99 -57.76 -31.18
C HIS A 396 -18.88 -56.52 -30.90
N ASN A 397 -18.45 -55.32 -31.31
CA ASN A 397 -19.17 -54.09 -31.00
C ASN A 397 -20.15 -53.64 -32.10
N TYR A 398 -19.92 -53.99 -33.37
CA TYR A 398 -20.74 -53.55 -34.50
C TYR A 398 -22.24 -53.90 -34.31
N PRO A 399 -23.18 -52.97 -34.55
CA PRO A 399 -23.05 -51.65 -35.20
C PRO A 399 -22.71 -50.45 -34.30
N PHE A 400 -22.20 -50.70 -33.08
CA PHE A 400 -21.83 -49.66 -32.12
C PHE A 400 -20.32 -49.38 -32.12
N ALA A 401 -19.96 -48.12 -31.86
CA ALA A 401 -18.60 -47.72 -31.51
C ALA A 401 -18.28 -48.03 -30.02
N PRO A 402 -17.03 -48.38 -29.66
CA PRO A 402 -16.69 -48.79 -28.29
C PRO A 402 -16.88 -47.71 -27.22
N TYR A 403 -16.88 -46.42 -27.59
CA TYR A 403 -17.18 -45.34 -26.65
C TYR A 403 -18.65 -45.32 -26.20
N HIS A 404 -19.58 -45.90 -26.96
CA HIS A 404 -21.00 -45.87 -26.61
C HIS A 404 -21.29 -46.54 -25.27
N PHE A 405 -20.62 -47.65 -24.94
CA PHE A 405 -20.87 -48.36 -23.68
C PHE A 405 -20.54 -47.48 -22.47
N GLN A 406 -19.34 -46.89 -22.46
CA GLN A 406 -18.91 -45.96 -21.42
C GLN A 406 -19.77 -44.68 -21.37
N LEU A 407 -20.12 -44.13 -22.54
CA LEU A 407 -20.86 -42.86 -22.61
C LEU A 407 -22.33 -43.02 -22.25
N VAL A 408 -23.03 -44.05 -22.77
CA VAL A 408 -24.42 -44.36 -22.40
C VAL A 408 -24.52 -44.68 -20.91
N GLN A 409 -23.56 -45.43 -20.34
CA GLN A 409 -23.50 -45.65 -18.90
C GLN A 409 -23.48 -44.32 -18.12
N LYS A 410 -22.60 -43.38 -18.50
CA LYS A 410 -22.51 -42.08 -17.84
C LYS A 410 -23.77 -41.22 -18.02
N VAL A 411 -24.42 -41.25 -19.19
CA VAL A 411 -25.73 -40.59 -19.39
C VAL A 411 -26.77 -41.11 -18.39
N PHE A 412 -26.88 -42.43 -18.21
CA PHE A 412 -27.81 -43.01 -17.23
C PHE A 412 -27.43 -42.70 -15.77
N GLU A 413 -26.14 -42.69 -15.42
CA GLU A 413 -25.66 -42.32 -14.08
C GLU A 413 -26.02 -40.86 -13.72
N GLU A 414 -25.79 -39.91 -14.64
CA GLU A 414 -26.00 -38.48 -14.36
C GLU A 414 -27.47 -38.06 -14.45
N ILE A 415 -28.25 -38.61 -15.39
CA ILE A 415 -29.71 -38.37 -15.44
C ILE A 415 -30.39 -38.81 -14.13
N ARG A 416 -29.95 -39.94 -13.53
CA ARG A 416 -30.47 -40.41 -12.23
C ARG A 416 -30.18 -39.47 -11.07
N LYS A 417 -29.04 -38.74 -11.07
CA LYS A 417 -28.73 -37.75 -10.03
C LYS A 417 -29.56 -36.46 -10.16
N VAL A 418 -29.96 -36.10 -11.38
CA VAL A 418 -30.61 -34.81 -11.67
C VAL A 418 -32.14 -34.94 -11.73
N GLY A 419 -32.68 -36.04 -12.24
CA GLY A 419 -34.13 -36.26 -12.44
C GLY A 419 -34.91 -36.68 -11.18
N ALA A 420 -34.48 -36.27 -9.98
CA ALA A 420 -34.97 -36.79 -8.71
C ALA A 420 -36.34 -36.22 -8.25
N THR A 421 -37.36 -36.26 -9.11
CA THR A 421 -38.74 -35.89 -8.75
C THR A 421 -39.47 -37.06 -8.09
N GLY A 422 -39.32 -37.21 -6.77
CA GLY A 422 -40.15 -38.08 -5.93
C GLY A 422 -39.54 -39.46 -5.61
N ALA A 423 -40.00 -40.03 -4.49
CA ALA A 423 -39.74 -41.42 -4.13
C ALA A 423 -40.46 -42.40 -5.09
N HIS A 424 -40.11 -43.68 -5.02
CA HIS A 424 -40.56 -44.76 -5.94
C HIS A 424 -39.90 -44.79 -7.33
N LEU A 425 -38.65 -44.36 -7.46
CA LEU A 425 -37.77 -44.72 -8.60
C LEU A 425 -37.32 -46.22 -8.59
N ALA A 426 -38.13 -47.11 -8.00
CA ALA A 426 -37.94 -48.56 -7.91
C ALA A 426 -38.20 -49.31 -9.24
N TYR A 427 -37.86 -48.66 -10.37
CA TYR A 427 -38.04 -49.15 -11.74
C TYR A 427 -36.76 -48.95 -12.57
N GLY A 428 -35.59 -48.95 -11.91
CA GLY A 428 -34.28 -48.72 -12.53
C GLY A 428 -33.74 -49.85 -13.42
N GLU A 429 -34.51 -50.91 -13.66
CA GLU A 429 -34.11 -52.12 -14.38
C GLU A 429 -34.67 -52.24 -15.82
N ARG A 430 -35.05 -51.12 -16.46
CA ARG A 430 -34.91 -51.07 -17.93
C ARG A 430 -33.43 -50.94 -18.23
N SER A 431 -32.85 -52.01 -18.73
CA SER A 431 -31.40 -52.24 -18.70
C SER A 431 -30.67 -51.32 -19.68
N MET A 432 -29.36 -51.13 -19.44
CA MET A 432 -28.47 -50.63 -20.50
C MET A 432 -28.56 -51.52 -21.75
N LEU A 433 -28.79 -52.83 -21.56
CA LEU A 433 -29.04 -53.77 -22.64
C LEU A 433 -30.27 -53.39 -23.47
N ASP A 434 -31.39 -53.04 -22.85
CA ASP A 434 -32.61 -52.57 -23.53
C ASP A 434 -32.30 -51.35 -24.41
N ALA A 435 -31.49 -50.42 -23.93
CA ALA A 435 -31.11 -49.22 -24.69
C ALA A 435 -30.29 -49.56 -25.95
N PHE A 436 -29.36 -50.52 -25.85
CA PHE A 436 -28.64 -51.04 -27.02
C PHE A 436 -29.54 -51.90 -27.91
N GLN A 437 -30.51 -52.65 -27.37
CA GLN A 437 -31.48 -53.43 -28.15
C GLN A 437 -32.41 -52.51 -28.96
N MET A 438 -32.93 -51.44 -28.35
CA MET A 438 -33.74 -50.43 -29.03
C MET A 438 -32.94 -49.71 -30.11
N ALA A 439 -31.69 -49.32 -29.81
CA ALA A 439 -30.82 -48.64 -30.78
C ALA A 439 -30.39 -49.53 -31.96
N ALA A 440 -30.13 -50.83 -31.72
CA ALA A 440 -29.85 -51.79 -32.79
C ALA A 440 -31.10 -52.08 -33.64
N ASN A 441 -32.27 -52.25 -33.02
CA ASN A 441 -33.54 -52.42 -33.74
C ASN A 441 -33.90 -51.19 -34.60
N ALA A 442 -33.53 -49.98 -34.17
CA ALA A 442 -33.77 -48.73 -34.91
C ALA A 442 -32.97 -48.58 -36.22
N ILE A 443 -32.04 -49.49 -36.50
CA ILE A 443 -31.30 -49.62 -37.78
C ILE A 443 -31.32 -51.06 -38.33
N ALA A 444 -32.19 -51.94 -37.81
CA ALA A 444 -32.19 -53.37 -38.12
C ALA A 444 -32.43 -53.70 -39.61
N THR A 445 -33.08 -52.78 -40.33
CA THR A 445 -33.36 -52.86 -41.78
C THR A 445 -32.18 -52.48 -42.66
N ASP A 446 -31.15 -51.86 -42.10
CA ASP A 446 -30.14 -51.13 -42.89
C ASP A 446 -29.02 -52.08 -43.35
N GLU A 447 -28.24 -51.66 -44.34
CA GLU A 447 -27.14 -52.47 -44.90
C GLU A 447 -25.88 -52.44 -44.01
N VAL A 448 -25.05 -53.50 -44.11
CA VAL A 448 -23.74 -53.54 -43.45
C VAL A 448 -22.87 -52.39 -43.96
N GLY A 449 -22.51 -51.49 -43.03
CA GLY A 449 -21.92 -50.18 -43.32
C GLY A 449 -22.57 -49.06 -42.50
N ALA A 450 -23.82 -49.25 -42.07
CA ALA A 450 -24.49 -48.39 -41.09
C ALA A 450 -23.82 -48.46 -39.70
N LEU A 451 -23.93 -47.38 -38.93
CA LEU A 451 -23.53 -47.24 -37.53
C LEU A 451 -24.67 -46.61 -36.74
N VAL A 452 -24.71 -46.82 -35.43
CA VAL A 452 -25.71 -46.17 -34.56
C VAL A 452 -25.22 -44.76 -34.17
N PRO A 453 -25.85 -43.66 -34.65
CA PRO A 453 -25.55 -42.31 -34.15
C PRO A 453 -26.10 -42.13 -32.73
N PHE A 454 -25.43 -41.32 -31.92
CA PHE A 454 -25.64 -41.28 -30.47
C PHE A 454 -27.06 -40.87 -30.07
N HIS A 455 -27.73 -40.01 -30.86
CA HIS A 455 -29.11 -39.58 -30.61
C HIS A 455 -30.14 -40.72 -30.56
N ARG A 456 -29.81 -41.94 -31.03
CA ARG A 456 -30.71 -43.10 -31.02
C ARG A 456 -30.95 -43.65 -29.61
N PHE A 457 -30.00 -43.45 -28.69
CA PHE A 457 -30.17 -43.87 -27.30
C PHE A 457 -31.20 -43.02 -26.53
N TYR A 458 -31.53 -41.80 -27.01
CA TYR A 458 -32.47 -40.88 -26.35
C TYR A 458 -33.81 -41.53 -26.00
N THR A 459 -34.40 -42.31 -26.92
CA THR A 459 -35.69 -43.00 -26.72
C THR A 459 -35.70 -43.89 -25.46
N SER A 460 -34.52 -44.38 -25.07
CA SER A 460 -34.33 -45.24 -23.89
C SER A 460 -34.20 -44.47 -22.58
N VAL A 461 -33.76 -43.20 -22.65
CA VAL A 461 -33.73 -42.29 -21.48
C VAL A 461 -35.02 -41.48 -21.34
N GLU A 462 -35.77 -41.29 -22.43
CA GLU A 462 -36.98 -40.46 -22.52
C GLU A 462 -38.02 -40.74 -21.44
N GLY A 463 -38.19 -42.02 -21.06
CA GLY A 463 -39.12 -42.44 -20.00
C GLY A 463 -38.67 -42.12 -18.56
N PHE A 464 -37.44 -41.65 -18.36
CA PHE A 464 -36.88 -41.21 -17.08
C PHE A 464 -36.75 -39.68 -16.97
N LEU A 465 -37.19 -38.93 -17.99
CA LEU A 465 -37.08 -37.47 -18.01
C LEU A 465 -38.30 -36.83 -17.37
N ASP A 466 -38.09 -35.70 -16.70
CA ASP A 466 -39.18 -34.82 -16.29
C ASP A 466 -40.04 -34.45 -17.51
N THR A 467 -41.36 -34.46 -17.32
CA THR A 467 -42.36 -33.96 -18.26
C THR A 467 -42.00 -32.56 -18.77
N ALA A 468 -41.38 -31.71 -17.93
CA ALA A 468 -40.89 -30.38 -18.31
C ALA A 468 -39.81 -30.43 -19.40
N VAL A 469 -38.85 -31.36 -19.32
CA VAL A 469 -37.77 -31.54 -20.29
C VAL A 469 -38.30 -32.18 -21.56
N LYS A 470 -39.03 -33.30 -21.43
CA LYS A 470 -39.65 -34.02 -22.55
C LYS A 470 -40.50 -33.09 -23.40
N ARG A 471 -41.37 -32.29 -22.78
CA ARG A 471 -42.22 -31.31 -23.45
C ARG A 471 -41.42 -30.29 -24.29
N THR A 472 -40.24 -29.86 -23.85
CA THR A 472 -39.41 -28.91 -24.62
C THR A 472 -38.81 -29.56 -25.87
N ILE A 473 -38.42 -30.84 -25.82
CA ILE A 473 -37.92 -31.59 -26.98
C ILE A 473 -39.07 -31.95 -27.94
N ASP A 474 -40.23 -32.35 -27.42
CA ASP A 474 -41.42 -32.64 -28.22
C ASP A 474 -41.96 -31.37 -28.91
N GLN A 475 -41.94 -30.21 -28.23
CA GLN A 475 -42.31 -28.92 -28.82
C GLN A 475 -41.31 -28.44 -29.88
N ALA A 476 -40.01 -28.72 -29.72
CA ALA A 476 -39.02 -28.44 -30.76
C ALA A 476 -39.34 -29.21 -32.06
N GLY A 477 -39.75 -30.49 -31.95
CA GLY A 477 -40.20 -31.30 -33.08
C GLY A 477 -41.54 -30.89 -33.72
N GLN A 478 -42.28 -29.98 -33.09
CA GLN A 478 -43.50 -29.37 -33.65
C GLN A 478 -43.24 -27.99 -34.27
N ASN A 479 -42.03 -27.43 -34.10
CA ASN A 479 -41.71 -26.09 -34.57
C ASN A 479 -41.34 -26.08 -36.06
N LYS A 480 -42.07 -25.28 -36.85
CA LYS A 480 -41.87 -25.16 -38.31
C LYS A 480 -40.57 -24.43 -38.71
N THR A 481 -39.83 -23.83 -37.78
CA THR A 481 -38.50 -23.25 -38.05
C THR A 481 -37.35 -24.25 -37.87
N LEU A 482 -37.65 -25.46 -37.38
CA LEU A 482 -36.69 -26.54 -37.14
C LEU A 482 -36.98 -27.73 -38.05
N ASP A 483 -35.95 -28.51 -38.37
CA ASP A 483 -36.07 -29.78 -39.10
C ASP A 483 -35.87 -31.01 -38.18
N GLY A 484 -36.05 -32.22 -38.72
CA GLY A 484 -35.90 -33.46 -37.94
C GLY A 484 -34.49 -33.71 -37.42
N PHE A 485 -33.45 -33.13 -38.04
CA PHE A 485 -32.05 -33.23 -37.61
C PHE A 485 -31.75 -32.26 -36.47
N ASP A 486 -32.41 -31.09 -36.42
CA ASP A 486 -32.36 -30.20 -35.26
C ASP A 486 -32.86 -30.90 -33.99
N VAL A 487 -33.91 -31.71 -34.09
CA VAL A 487 -34.43 -32.51 -32.96
C VAL A 487 -33.43 -33.61 -32.57
N GLN A 488 -32.77 -34.26 -33.53
CA GLN A 488 -31.72 -35.26 -33.27
C GLN A 488 -30.51 -34.61 -32.55
N MET A 489 -30.07 -33.44 -32.98
CA MET A 489 -28.98 -32.69 -32.36
C MET A 489 -29.34 -32.19 -30.97
N LEU A 490 -30.58 -31.71 -30.76
CA LEU A 490 -31.07 -31.32 -29.45
C LEU A 490 -31.10 -32.50 -28.46
N ARG A 491 -31.42 -33.72 -28.93
CA ARG A 491 -31.37 -34.95 -28.13
C ARG A 491 -29.95 -35.35 -27.75
N THR A 492 -28.99 -35.28 -28.70
CA THR A 492 -27.56 -35.49 -28.42
C THR A 492 -27.05 -34.49 -27.37
N LEU A 493 -27.33 -33.20 -27.55
CA LEU A 493 -26.92 -32.12 -26.64
C LEU A 493 -27.55 -32.26 -25.24
N PHE A 494 -28.80 -32.70 -25.16
CA PHE A 494 -29.44 -33.01 -23.88
C PHE A 494 -28.72 -34.16 -23.16
N MET A 495 -28.45 -35.26 -23.86
CA MET A 495 -27.82 -36.44 -23.26
C MET A 495 -26.42 -36.16 -22.71
N ILE A 496 -25.58 -35.39 -23.42
CA ILE A 496 -24.23 -35.05 -22.94
C ILE A 496 -24.17 -33.90 -21.92
N ARG A 497 -25.26 -33.14 -21.73
CA ARG A 497 -25.29 -31.91 -20.90
C ARG A 497 -24.72 -32.06 -19.48
N TYR A 498 -24.91 -33.24 -18.87
CA TYR A 498 -24.50 -33.51 -17.49
C TYR A 498 -23.25 -34.40 -17.39
N VAL A 499 -22.58 -34.69 -18.52
CA VAL A 499 -21.60 -35.79 -18.63
C VAL A 499 -20.19 -35.26 -18.87
N ASP A 500 -19.43 -35.07 -17.79
CA ASP A 500 -18.07 -34.47 -17.79
C ASP A 500 -17.05 -35.11 -18.76
N ILE A 501 -17.26 -36.35 -19.21
CA ILE A 501 -16.32 -37.05 -20.08
C ILE A 501 -16.37 -36.63 -21.55
N ILE A 502 -17.38 -35.85 -21.98
CA ILE A 502 -17.46 -35.33 -23.35
C ILE A 502 -18.13 -33.96 -23.40
N LYS A 503 -17.45 -32.99 -24.02
CA LYS A 503 -17.96 -31.62 -24.19
C LYS A 503 -18.77 -31.48 -25.47
N GLY A 504 -19.76 -30.59 -25.44
CA GLY A 504 -20.64 -30.25 -26.57
C GLY A 504 -19.95 -29.41 -27.66
N THR A 505 -18.70 -29.70 -28.00
CA THR A 505 -17.96 -29.02 -29.07
C THR A 505 -18.38 -29.53 -30.44
N LEU A 506 -18.18 -28.72 -31.48
CA LEU A 506 -18.56 -29.09 -32.85
C LEU A 506 -17.88 -30.38 -33.34
N ASP A 507 -16.60 -30.57 -33.06
CA ASP A 507 -15.87 -31.79 -33.48
C ASP A 507 -16.39 -33.04 -32.78
N ASN A 508 -16.74 -32.95 -31.49
CA ASN A 508 -17.36 -34.04 -30.74
C ASN A 508 -18.78 -34.32 -31.23
N LEU A 509 -19.59 -33.29 -31.50
CA LEU A 509 -20.95 -33.43 -32.02
C LEU A 509 -20.98 -34.08 -33.41
N VAL A 510 -20.02 -33.77 -34.28
CA VAL A 510 -19.84 -34.47 -35.56
C VAL A 510 -19.56 -35.95 -35.32
N THR A 511 -18.60 -36.29 -34.46
CA THR A 511 -18.26 -37.70 -34.17
C THR A 511 -19.42 -38.47 -33.51
N LEU A 512 -20.23 -37.83 -32.67
CA LEU A 512 -21.44 -38.42 -32.08
C LEU A 512 -22.59 -38.62 -33.07
N SER A 513 -22.54 -38.03 -34.27
CA SER A 513 -23.65 -38.01 -35.24
C SER A 513 -23.41 -38.88 -36.48
N ILE A 514 -22.33 -39.67 -36.52
CA ILE A 514 -21.99 -40.53 -37.66
C ILE A 514 -23.02 -41.66 -37.79
N GLU A 515 -23.65 -41.76 -38.96
CA GLU A 515 -24.57 -42.84 -39.33
C GLU A 515 -23.89 -43.93 -40.20
N LYS A 516 -22.72 -43.67 -40.82
CA LYS A 516 -22.04 -44.63 -41.73
C LYS A 516 -20.51 -44.61 -41.66
N ILE A 517 -19.90 -45.77 -41.88
CA ILE A 517 -18.43 -46.00 -41.87
C ILE A 517 -17.66 -45.14 -42.89
N ASP A 518 -18.32 -44.63 -43.93
CA ASP A 518 -17.76 -43.83 -45.02
C ASP A 518 -18.47 -42.49 -45.23
N GLU A 519 -19.11 -41.96 -44.18
CA GLU A 519 -19.77 -40.66 -44.21
C GLU A 519 -18.84 -39.45 -44.41
N ASP A 520 -19.32 -38.46 -45.17
CA ASP A 520 -18.64 -37.19 -45.41
C ASP A 520 -18.68 -36.29 -44.16
N LYS A 521 -17.58 -36.32 -43.40
CA LYS A 521 -17.39 -35.55 -42.17
C LYS A 521 -17.47 -34.02 -42.41
N LEU A 522 -17.22 -33.52 -43.61
CA LEU A 522 -17.28 -32.09 -43.95
C LEU A 522 -18.72 -31.65 -44.23
N ALA A 523 -19.47 -32.45 -45.02
CA ALA A 523 -20.90 -32.22 -45.22
C ALA A 523 -21.69 -32.33 -43.91
N LEU A 524 -21.38 -33.33 -43.07
CA LEU A 524 -21.98 -33.50 -41.74
C LEU A 524 -21.66 -32.31 -40.83
N ARG A 525 -20.40 -31.85 -40.77
CA ARG A 525 -20.02 -30.65 -40.00
C ARG A 525 -20.86 -29.43 -40.37
N LYS A 526 -20.97 -29.11 -41.66
CA LYS A 526 -21.73 -27.95 -42.13
C LYS A 526 -23.21 -28.05 -41.74
N ARG A 527 -23.81 -29.24 -41.84
CA ARG A 527 -25.20 -29.49 -41.42
C ARG A 527 -25.39 -29.27 -39.91
N ILE A 528 -24.40 -29.65 -39.10
CA ILE A 528 -24.42 -29.42 -37.64
C ILE A 528 -24.22 -27.93 -37.31
N GLU A 529 -23.31 -27.22 -37.98
CA GLU A 529 -23.16 -25.77 -37.84
C GLU A 529 -24.48 -25.03 -38.14
N GLU A 530 -25.15 -25.36 -39.25
CA GLU A 530 -26.45 -24.80 -39.62
C GLU A 530 -27.56 -25.14 -38.62
N SER A 531 -27.53 -26.35 -38.03
CA SER A 531 -28.49 -26.81 -37.01
C SER A 531 -28.33 -26.07 -35.68
N LEU A 532 -27.10 -25.96 -35.18
CA LEU A 532 -26.78 -25.27 -33.93
C LEU A 532 -27.20 -23.78 -33.99
N LEU A 533 -27.00 -23.12 -35.13
CA LEU A 533 -27.46 -21.74 -35.34
C LEU A 533 -28.99 -21.59 -35.26
N ARG A 534 -29.76 -22.59 -35.72
CA ARG A 534 -31.23 -22.58 -35.57
C ARG A 534 -31.65 -22.81 -34.12
N LEU A 535 -31.03 -23.77 -33.43
CA LEU A 535 -31.32 -24.09 -32.03
C LEU A 535 -30.95 -22.94 -31.06
N GLU A 536 -29.86 -22.22 -31.31
CA GLU A 536 -29.44 -21.06 -30.50
C GLU A 536 -30.38 -19.86 -30.68
N LYS A 537 -30.86 -19.65 -31.92
CA LYS A 537 -31.85 -18.62 -32.26
C LYS A 537 -33.16 -18.84 -31.52
N GLU A 538 -33.70 -20.06 -31.54
CA GLU A 538 -34.89 -20.46 -30.77
C GLU A 538 -34.65 -20.53 -29.25
N SER A 539 -33.40 -20.28 -28.81
CA SER A 539 -32.96 -20.36 -27.41
C SER A 539 -33.33 -21.70 -26.77
N LEU A 540 -33.05 -22.79 -27.50
CA LEU A 540 -33.06 -24.17 -27.00
C LEU A 540 -31.66 -24.58 -26.49
N ILE A 541 -30.62 -23.94 -27.01
CA ILE A 541 -29.22 -24.14 -26.63
C ILE A 541 -28.54 -22.78 -26.35
N THR A 542 -27.36 -22.83 -25.73
CA THR A 542 -26.44 -21.68 -25.54
C THR A 542 -25.02 -22.07 -25.96
N ARG A 543 -24.23 -21.10 -26.45
CA ARG A 543 -22.79 -21.26 -26.71
C ARG A 543 -21.95 -20.62 -25.60
N ASN A 544 -20.97 -21.35 -25.04
CA ASN A 544 -19.92 -20.82 -24.15
C ASN A 544 -18.53 -21.16 -24.74
N GLY A 545 -17.85 -20.16 -25.32
CA GLY A 545 -16.64 -20.44 -26.11
C GLY A 545 -17.00 -21.30 -27.31
N ASP A 546 -16.45 -22.50 -27.41
CA ASP A 546 -16.75 -23.45 -28.50
C ASP A 546 -17.62 -24.64 -28.06
N GLU A 547 -18.16 -24.58 -26.84
CA GLU A 547 -19.05 -25.58 -26.27
C GLU A 547 -20.52 -25.15 -26.38
N PHE A 548 -21.37 -26.03 -26.93
CA PHE A 548 -22.81 -25.86 -27.05
C PHE A 548 -23.52 -26.69 -25.98
N LEU A 549 -24.48 -26.09 -25.28
CA LEU A 549 -25.19 -26.69 -24.15
C LEU A 549 -26.72 -26.58 -24.33
N PHE A 550 -27.44 -27.69 -24.14
CA PHE A 550 -28.91 -27.70 -24.00
C PHE A 550 -29.35 -26.84 -22.81
N LEU A 551 -30.52 -26.19 -22.89
CA LEU A 551 -31.07 -25.34 -21.82
C LEU A 551 -32.34 -25.92 -21.18
N THR A 552 -32.40 -25.98 -19.84
CA THR A 552 -33.65 -26.32 -19.11
C THR A 552 -34.68 -25.18 -19.21
N ASN A 553 -35.94 -25.40 -18.85
CA ASN A 553 -36.97 -24.36 -19.04
C ASN A 553 -36.70 -23.09 -18.22
N GLU A 554 -36.19 -23.27 -17.01
CA GLU A 554 -35.79 -22.23 -16.05
C GLU A 554 -34.60 -21.45 -16.63
N GLU A 555 -33.59 -22.17 -17.14
CA GLU A 555 -32.45 -21.58 -17.84
C GLU A 555 -32.83 -20.88 -19.14
N ARG A 556 -33.82 -21.37 -19.89
CA ARG A 556 -34.32 -20.75 -21.13
C ARG A 556 -34.99 -19.43 -20.81
N ASP A 557 -35.81 -19.37 -19.78
CA ASP A 557 -36.47 -18.13 -19.36
C ASP A 557 -35.49 -17.15 -18.70
N ILE A 558 -34.51 -17.62 -17.93
CA ILE A 558 -33.38 -16.80 -17.47
C ILE A 558 -32.55 -16.29 -18.66
N THR A 559 -32.26 -17.12 -19.67
CA THR A 559 -31.52 -16.72 -20.89
C THR A 559 -32.31 -15.69 -21.71
N ARG A 560 -33.63 -15.84 -21.82
CA ARG A 560 -34.52 -14.85 -22.45
C ARG A 560 -34.52 -13.53 -21.70
N LYS A 561 -34.64 -13.55 -20.37
CA LYS A 561 -34.56 -12.35 -19.51
C LYS A 561 -33.19 -11.66 -19.60
N ILE A 562 -32.09 -12.43 -19.64
CA ILE A 562 -30.73 -11.91 -19.89
C ILE A 562 -30.66 -11.27 -21.27
N LYS A 563 -31.09 -11.94 -22.35
CA LYS A 563 -31.11 -11.37 -23.72
C LYS A 563 -31.94 -10.07 -23.77
N ALA A 564 -33.06 -10.02 -23.05
CA ALA A 564 -33.95 -8.85 -22.94
C ALA A 564 -33.51 -7.79 -21.92
N THR A 565 -32.41 -7.97 -21.18
CA THR A 565 -31.92 -6.96 -20.22
C THR A 565 -31.36 -5.75 -20.96
N ASP A 566 -31.85 -4.55 -20.65
CA ASP A 566 -31.39 -3.31 -21.29
C ASP A 566 -29.99 -2.88 -20.80
N LEU A 567 -29.18 -2.38 -21.73
CA LEU A 567 -27.86 -1.80 -21.48
C LEU A 567 -27.82 -0.36 -21.98
N ALA A 568 -27.27 0.54 -21.16
CA ALA A 568 -26.85 1.85 -21.64
C ALA A 568 -25.47 1.73 -22.31
N ALA A 569 -25.24 2.43 -23.42
CA ALA A 569 -23.95 2.42 -24.12
C ALA A 569 -22.77 2.87 -23.22
N SER A 570 -23.04 3.70 -22.21
CA SER A 570 -22.06 4.10 -21.20
C SER A 570 -21.61 2.96 -20.27
N GLU A 571 -22.35 1.84 -20.18
CA GLU A 571 -21.91 0.62 -19.49
C GLU A 571 -20.89 -0.16 -20.34
N GLU A 572 -21.07 -0.22 -21.67
CA GLU A 572 -20.11 -0.84 -22.61
C GLU A 572 -18.75 -0.11 -22.56
N ASN A 573 -18.75 1.22 -22.77
CA ASN A 573 -17.52 2.01 -22.71
C ASN A 573 -16.84 1.94 -21.33
N LYS A 574 -17.63 1.93 -20.23
CA LYS A 574 -17.08 1.88 -18.87
C LYS A 574 -16.39 0.56 -18.55
N GLU A 575 -16.91 -0.59 -19.00
CA GLU A 575 -16.22 -1.86 -18.78
C GLU A 575 -15.06 -2.07 -19.76
N LEU A 576 -15.16 -1.60 -21.01
CA LEU A 576 -13.99 -1.60 -21.92
C LEU A 576 -12.84 -0.77 -21.33
N ALA A 577 -13.15 0.39 -20.75
CA ALA A 577 -12.19 1.22 -20.03
C ALA A 577 -11.60 0.50 -18.80
N ASN A 578 -12.38 -0.27 -18.04
CA ASN A 578 -11.86 -1.11 -16.95
C ASN A 578 -10.94 -2.22 -17.48
N LEU A 579 -11.36 -2.96 -18.51
CA LEU A 579 -10.60 -4.07 -19.12
C LEU A 579 -9.22 -3.59 -19.61
N ILE A 580 -9.18 -2.46 -20.31
CA ILE A 580 -7.91 -1.93 -20.84
C ILE A 580 -7.09 -1.29 -19.71
N PHE A 581 -7.60 -0.24 -19.08
CA PHE A 581 -6.75 0.59 -18.22
C PHE A 581 -6.49 -0.02 -16.83
N LYS A 582 -7.42 -0.79 -16.26
CA LYS A 582 -7.25 -1.41 -14.93
C LYS A 582 -6.78 -2.85 -15.02
N ASP A 583 -7.45 -3.68 -15.81
CA ASP A 583 -7.15 -5.11 -15.83
C ASP A 583 -5.83 -5.41 -16.59
N LEU A 584 -5.65 -4.87 -17.82
CA LEU A 584 -4.44 -5.08 -18.62
C LEU A 584 -3.30 -4.12 -18.25
N LEU A 585 -3.54 -2.81 -18.30
CA LEU A 585 -2.55 -1.76 -17.98
C LEU A 585 -2.40 -1.49 -16.47
N ARG A 586 -2.96 -2.35 -15.61
CA ARG A 586 -2.72 -2.39 -14.14
C ARG A 586 -3.02 -1.08 -13.39
N ASP A 587 -3.98 -0.31 -13.88
CA ASP A 587 -4.35 1.04 -13.42
C ASP A 587 -3.18 2.05 -13.51
N GLN A 588 -2.22 1.83 -14.43
CA GLN A 588 -1.09 2.70 -14.68
C GLN A 588 -1.56 4.08 -15.16
N ASN A 589 -1.59 5.05 -14.24
CA ASN A 589 -1.85 6.47 -14.49
C ASN A 589 -0.56 7.31 -14.53
N LYS A 590 0.61 6.66 -14.55
CA LYS A 590 1.91 7.33 -14.65
C LYS A 590 2.87 6.62 -15.60
N TYR A 591 3.64 7.40 -16.34
CA TYR A 591 4.78 6.93 -17.12
C TYR A 591 6.08 7.22 -16.38
N ARG A 592 6.90 6.20 -16.10
CA ARG A 592 8.21 6.40 -15.48
C ARG A 592 9.31 6.44 -16.55
N HIS A 593 9.83 7.63 -16.80
CA HIS A 593 10.91 7.82 -17.76
C HIS A 593 12.25 7.33 -17.19
N GLN A 594 12.93 6.45 -17.92
CA GLN A 594 14.08 5.71 -17.37
C GLN A 594 15.33 6.59 -17.15
N ALA A 595 15.58 7.58 -18.02
CA ALA A 595 16.80 8.39 -17.94
C ALA A 595 16.82 9.33 -16.72
N ASN A 596 15.69 9.97 -16.41
CA ASN A 596 15.56 10.90 -15.28
C ASN A 596 14.87 10.31 -14.04
N LYS A 597 14.36 9.07 -14.14
CA LYS A 597 13.66 8.31 -13.10
C LYS A 597 12.38 8.97 -12.57
N MET A 598 11.83 9.96 -13.29
CA MET A 598 10.64 10.73 -12.93
C MET A 598 9.35 10.08 -13.43
N ASP A 599 8.26 10.25 -12.67
CA ASP A 599 6.92 9.79 -13.02
C ASP A 599 6.09 10.96 -13.58
N TYR A 600 5.62 10.85 -14.84
CA TYR A 600 4.72 11.80 -15.51
C TYR A 600 3.28 11.31 -15.48
N GLN A 601 2.29 12.18 -15.27
CA GLN A 601 0.87 11.78 -15.23
C GLN A 601 0.33 11.45 -16.63
N ILE A 602 -0.31 10.29 -16.76
CA ILE A 602 -1.04 9.88 -17.97
C ILE A 602 -2.53 10.21 -17.77
N GLY A 603 -3.07 11.11 -18.59
CA GLY A 603 -4.52 11.33 -18.70
C GLY A 603 -5.11 10.28 -19.64
N ARG A 604 -6.01 9.44 -19.10
CA ARG A 604 -6.51 8.24 -19.79
C ARG A 604 -7.91 8.47 -20.35
N PHE A 605 -8.05 8.25 -21.66
CA PHE A 605 -9.30 8.48 -22.40
C PHE A 605 -9.69 7.23 -23.21
N LEU A 606 -10.99 7.00 -23.34
CA LEU A 606 -11.59 6.04 -24.26
C LEU A 606 -12.73 6.75 -25.00
N ASP A 607 -12.71 6.74 -26.33
CA ASP A 607 -13.77 7.31 -27.18
C ASP A 607 -14.15 8.75 -26.76
N GLY A 608 -13.13 9.60 -26.60
CA GLY A 608 -13.25 10.99 -26.10
C GLY A 608 -13.55 11.16 -24.60
N HIS A 609 -13.96 10.11 -23.89
CA HIS A 609 -14.30 10.18 -22.46
C HIS A 609 -13.09 9.95 -21.54
N SER A 610 -12.86 10.86 -20.59
CA SER A 610 -11.81 10.73 -19.55
C SER A 610 -12.22 9.72 -18.47
N LEU A 611 -11.30 8.82 -18.10
CA LEU A 611 -11.43 7.95 -16.93
C LEU A 611 -11.16 8.70 -15.62
N ASP A 612 -10.17 9.59 -15.63
CA ASP A 612 -9.58 10.20 -14.44
C ASP A 612 -10.23 11.55 -14.05
N GLY A 613 -11.20 12.03 -14.83
CA GLY A 613 -11.87 13.30 -14.62
C GLY A 613 -11.15 14.49 -15.27
N LYS A 614 -11.20 15.67 -14.63
CA LYS A 614 -10.56 16.90 -15.12
C LYS A 614 -9.32 17.23 -14.29
N TYR A 615 -8.18 16.69 -14.72
CA TYR A 615 -6.85 17.09 -14.27
C TYR A 615 -6.00 17.49 -15.49
N GLU A 616 -5.08 18.43 -15.32
CA GLU A 616 -4.00 18.64 -16.30
C GLU A 616 -3.04 17.45 -16.21
N SER A 617 -2.90 16.68 -17.30
CA SER A 617 -2.01 15.51 -17.39
C SER A 617 -0.80 15.80 -18.27
N ASP A 618 0.39 15.39 -17.84
CA ASP A 618 1.65 15.56 -18.58
C ASP A 618 1.64 14.91 -19.98
N LEU A 619 1.00 13.75 -20.09
CA LEU A 619 0.85 12.96 -21.31
C LEU A 619 -0.64 12.58 -21.48
N LYS A 620 -1.18 12.71 -22.69
CA LYS A 620 -2.55 12.23 -22.99
C LYS A 620 -2.50 10.95 -23.83
N VAL A 621 -3.25 9.94 -23.38
CA VAL A 621 -3.44 8.66 -24.07
C VAL A 621 -4.93 8.47 -24.28
N GLU A 622 -5.35 8.38 -25.54
CA GLU A 622 -6.74 8.14 -25.93
C GLU A 622 -6.84 6.87 -26.77
N ILE A 623 -7.75 5.98 -26.38
CA ILE A 623 -8.03 4.74 -27.11
C ILE A 623 -9.33 4.94 -27.87
N ILE A 624 -9.33 4.52 -29.13
CA ILE A 624 -10.46 4.60 -30.06
C ILE A 624 -10.97 3.19 -30.32
N SER A 625 -12.25 2.97 -30.07
CA SER A 625 -12.93 1.69 -30.21
C SER A 625 -14.11 1.77 -31.19
N PRO A 626 -14.52 0.63 -31.77
CA PRO A 626 -15.77 0.49 -32.53
C PRO A 626 -17.07 0.83 -31.79
N LEU A 627 -17.02 1.25 -30.51
CA LEU A 627 -18.17 1.80 -29.77
C LEU A 627 -18.34 3.32 -29.99
N ASP A 628 -17.32 4.03 -30.48
CA ASP A 628 -17.44 5.43 -30.91
C ASP A 628 -18.37 5.52 -32.14
N THR A 629 -19.41 6.35 -32.06
CA THR A 629 -20.28 6.67 -33.20
C THR A 629 -19.53 7.27 -34.39
N GLU A 630 -18.37 7.90 -34.15
CA GLU A 630 -17.49 8.45 -35.17
C GLU A 630 -16.39 7.48 -35.63
N TYR A 631 -16.34 6.22 -35.15
CA TYR A 631 -15.26 5.26 -35.43
C TYR A 631 -14.87 5.17 -36.93
N ASN A 632 -15.85 5.23 -37.84
CA ASN A 632 -15.61 5.19 -39.30
C ASN A 632 -14.84 6.41 -39.85
N LEU A 633 -14.74 7.52 -39.11
CA LEU A 633 -13.98 8.70 -39.49
C LEU A 633 -12.47 8.56 -39.18
N TYR A 634 -12.08 7.60 -38.31
CA TYR A 634 -10.71 7.35 -37.88
C TYR A 634 -9.89 6.57 -38.93
N THR A 635 -9.82 7.17 -40.12
CA THR A 635 -8.83 6.90 -41.15
C THR A 635 -7.43 7.29 -40.66
N GLU A 636 -6.38 6.74 -41.27
CA GLU A 636 -4.99 7.03 -40.92
C GLU A 636 -4.70 8.54 -40.88
N ALA A 637 -5.16 9.28 -41.90
CA ALA A 637 -5.00 10.73 -41.99
C ALA A 637 -5.74 11.50 -40.87
N TYR A 638 -6.91 11.00 -40.43
CA TYR A 638 -7.64 11.60 -39.30
C TYR A 638 -6.95 11.29 -37.97
N CYS A 639 -6.45 10.07 -37.75
CA CYS A 639 -5.68 9.71 -36.57
C CYS A 639 -4.38 10.54 -36.47
N ILE A 640 -3.67 10.72 -37.59
CA ILE A 640 -2.54 11.63 -37.73
C ILE A 640 -2.93 13.06 -37.30
N GLY A 641 -3.98 13.64 -37.90
CA GLY A 641 -4.42 15.00 -37.56
C GLY A 641 -4.97 15.17 -36.13
N LYS A 642 -5.62 14.14 -35.57
CA LYS A 642 -6.10 14.13 -34.18
C LYS A 642 -4.92 14.03 -33.21
N SER A 643 -3.87 13.27 -33.53
CA SER A 643 -2.70 13.08 -32.66
C SER A 643 -1.84 14.34 -32.43
N THR A 644 -1.99 15.40 -33.24
CA THR A 644 -1.32 16.70 -33.03
C THR A 644 -2.12 17.68 -32.16
N GLN A 645 -3.38 17.36 -31.80
CA GLN A 645 -4.22 18.24 -31.00
C GLN A 645 -3.73 18.35 -29.55
N ALA A 646 -4.08 19.46 -28.87
CA ALA A 646 -3.81 19.69 -27.44
C ALA A 646 -2.34 19.42 -27.02
N GLU A 647 -1.40 20.01 -27.76
CA GLU A 647 0.06 19.81 -27.60
C GLU A 647 0.54 18.35 -27.77
N GLY A 648 -0.20 17.53 -28.51
CA GLY A 648 0.17 16.16 -28.82
C GLY A 648 -0.40 15.11 -27.87
N GLN A 649 -0.93 14.04 -28.47
CA GLN A 649 -1.52 12.91 -27.76
C GLN A 649 -1.22 11.60 -28.46
N ILE A 650 -1.20 10.51 -27.68
CA ILE A 650 -1.13 9.13 -28.19
C ILE A 650 -2.54 8.66 -28.51
N LEU A 651 -2.73 8.09 -29.69
CA LEU A 651 -3.96 7.42 -30.11
C LEU A 651 -3.67 5.94 -30.40
N PHE A 652 -4.39 5.04 -29.74
CA PHE A 652 -4.45 3.62 -30.09
C PHE A 652 -5.81 3.31 -30.69
N LYS A 653 -5.86 2.77 -31.91
CA LYS A 653 -7.11 2.40 -32.59
C LYS A 653 -7.26 0.89 -32.59
N LEU A 654 -8.29 0.41 -31.90
CA LEU A 654 -8.67 -1.02 -31.84
C LEU A 654 -9.41 -1.43 -33.11
N ALA A 655 -9.33 -2.72 -33.48
CA ALA A 655 -10.03 -3.27 -34.63
C ALA A 655 -11.52 -3.59 -34.37
N ASP A 656 -12.32 -3.71 -35.44
CA ASP A 656 -13.75 -4.11 -35.42
C ASP A 656 -13.93 -5.63 -35.23
N ASP A 657 -13.58 -6.14 -34.05
CA ASP A 657 -13.89 -7.51 -33.65
C ASP A 657 -15.34 -7.62 -33.15
N LYS A 658 -16.23 -7.97 -34.08
CA LYS A 658 -17.67 -8.15 -33.83
C LYS A 658 -17.99 -9.30 -32.88
N GLN A 659 -17.12 -10.29 -32.73
CA GLN A 659 -17.32 -11.33 -31.72
C GLN A 659 -17.03 -10.77 -30.33
N PHE A 660 -15.91 -10.08 -30.16
CA PHE A 660 -15.53 -9.45 -28.89
C PHE A 660 -16.64 -8.53 -28.35
N PHE A 661 -17.16 -7.61 -29.16
CA PHE A 661 -18.20 -6.68 -28.68
C PHE A 661 -19.54 -7.37 -28.37
N ASN A 662 -19.87 -8.47 -29.06
CA ASN A 662 -21.05 -9.27 -28.74
C ASN A 662 -20.86 -10.11 -27.46
N GLU A 663 -19.67 -10.68 -27.21
CA GLU A 663 -19.37 -11.32 -25.92
C GLU A 663 -19.31 -10.29 -24.77
N LEU A 664 -18.81 -9.07 -24.99
CA LEU A 664 -18.81 -7.98 -23.99
C LEU A 664 -20.24 -7.58 -23.59
N ARG A 665 -21.13 -7.38 -24.56
CA ARG A 665 -22.56 -7.12 -24.30
C ARG A 665 -23.23 -8.26 -23.53
N THR A 666 -23.01 -9.49 -23.96
CA THR A 666 -23.58 -10.67 -23.29
C THR A 666 -23.04 -10.80 -21.86
N TRP A 667 -21.76 -10.47 -21.64
CA TRP A 667 -21.17 -10.40 -20.31
C TRP A 667 -21.83 -9.34 -19.42
N LEU A 668 -22.00 -8.13 -19.94
CA LEU A 668 -22.63 -7.02 -19.24
C LEU A 668 -24.10 -7.34 -18.90
N LYS A 669 -24.89 -7.84 -19.85
CA LYS A 669 -26.29 -8.25 -19.61
C LYS A 669 -26.39 -9.33 -18.53
N THR A 670 -25.53 -10.34 -18.58
CA THR A 670 -25.51 -11.44 -17.59
C THR A 670 -25.14 -10.93 -16.18
N ASN A 671 -24.09 -10.11 -16.07
CA ASN A 671 -23.64 -9.53 -14.81
C ASN A 671 -24.69 -8.58 -14.20
N LYS A 672 -25.33 -7.75 -15.04
CA LYS A 672 -26.42 -6.86 -14.65
C LYS A 672 -27.67 -7.62 -14.21
N PHE A 673 -28.03 -8.69 -14.91
CA PHE A 673 -29.18 -9.53 -14.56
C PHE A 673 -28.98 -10.24 -13.21
N ILE A 674 -27.83 -10.89 -12.99
CA ILE A 674 -27.51 -11.57 -11.72
C ILE A 674 -27.63 -10.59 -10.54
N ARG A 675 -27.03 -9.39 -10.65
CA ARG A 675 -27.09 -8.33 -9.60
C ARG A 675 -28.48 -7.80 -9.28
N LEU A 676 -29.49 -8.09 -10.11
CA LEU A 676 -30.86 -7.59 -9.98
C LEU A 676 -31.88 -8.69 -9.63
N ASN A 677 -31.46 -9.96 -9.54
CA ASN A 677 -32.36 -11.11 -9.36
C ASN A 677 -31.85 -12.14 -8.32
N ASP A 678 -30.69 -11.90 -7.68
CA ASP A 678 -30.13 -12.79 -6.65
C ASP A 678 -30.72 -12.50 -5.26
N ASP A 679 -32.05 -12.65 -5.14
CA ASP A 679 -32.80 -12.39 -3.91
C ASP A 679 -32.73 -13.57 -2.89
N GLY A 680 -32.02 -14.66 -3.22
CA GLY A 680 -31.80 -15.82 -2.34
C GLY A 680 -33.04 -16.64 -1.96
N THR A 681 -34.24 -16.28 -2.45
CA THR A 681 -35.53 -16.87 -2.04
C THR A 681 -35.91 -18.17 -2.76
N GLN A 682 -35.23 -18.51 -3.87
CA GLN A 682 -35.44 -19.75 -4.62
C GLN A 682 -34.09 -20.43 -4.90
N SER A 683 -33.89 -21.61 -4.31
CA SER A 683 -32.63 -22.38 -4.40
C SER A 683 -32.18 -22.62 -5.83
N ASP A 684 -33.12 -22.96 -6.69
CA ASP A 684 -32.83 -23.48 -8.03
C ASP A 684 -32.46 -22.33 -8.98
N ILE A 685 -33.14 -21.18 -8.84
CA ILE A 685 -32.74 -19.94 -9.52
C ILE A 685 -31.39 -19.45 -8.99
N THR A 686 -31.16 -19.45 -7.67
CA THR A 686 -29.86 -19.05 -7.09
C THR A 686 -28.72 -19.93 -7.62
N ARG A 687 -28.94 -21.25 -7.74
CA ARG A 687 -27.99 -22.18 -8.37
C ARG A 687 -27.73 -21.83 -9.85
N ILE A 688 -28.78 -21.61 -10.65
CA ILE A 688 -28.63 -21.23 -12.06
C ILE A 688 -27.91 -19.87 -12.19
N LEU A 689 -28.21 -18.89 -11.34
CA LEU A 689 -27.52 -17.59 -11.32
C LEU A 689 -26.04 -17.74 -10.93
N ALA A 690 -25.70 -18.61 -9.98
CA ALA A 690 -24.32 -18.93 -9.63
C ALA A 690 -23.57 -19.63 -10.78
N ASP A 691 -24.22 -20.55 -11.48
CA ASP A 691 -23.65 -21.27 -12.63
C ASP A 691 -23.42 -20.32 -13.83
N ARG A 692 -24.39 -19.44 -14.12
CA ARG A 692 -24.19 -18.31 -15.05
C ARG A 692 -23.13 -17.33 -14.57
N GLY A 693 -23.01 -17.11 -13.26
CA GLY A 693 -21.93 -16.32 -12.67
C GLY A 693 -20.54 -16.90 -12.98
N ARG A 694 -20.38 -18.23 -12.85
CA ARG A 694 -19.15 -18.97 -13.21
C ARG A 694 -18.84 -18.86 -14.71
N GLU A 695 -19.82 -19.17 -15.57
CA GLU A 695 -19.73 -18.99 -17.03
C GLU A 695 -19.27 -17.57 -17.40
N ASN A 696 -19.83 -16.56 -16.72
CA ASN A 696 -19.52 -15.17 -17.01
C ASN A 696 -18.14 -14.72 -16.49
N GLN A 697 -17.58 -15.37 -15.46
CA GLN A 697 -16.18 -15.18 -15.07
C GLN A 697 -15.22 -15.77 -16.12
N GLU A 698 -15.53 -16.92 -16.71
CA GLU A 698 -14.76 -17.48 -17.82
C GLU A 698 -14.83 -16.60 -19.06
N ARG A 699 -16.02 -16.10 -19.40
CA ARG A 699 -16.21 -15.10 -20.47
C ARG A 699 -15.34 -13.86 -20.22
N LYS A 700 -15.24 -13.34 -18.99
CA LYS A 700 -14.31 -12.21 -18.70
C LYS A 700 -12.83 -12.58 -18.89
N LYS A 701 -12.41 -13.82 -18.57
CA LYS A 701 -11.03 -14.27 -18.87
C LYS A 701 -10.75 -14.27 -20.38
N ARG A 702 -11.68 -14.79 -21.20
CA ARG A 702 -11.57 -14.75 -22.68
C ARG A 702 -11.56 -13.32 -23.23
N LEU A 703 -12.50 -12.49 -22.78
CA LEU A 703 -12.57 -11.06 -23.15
C LEU A 703 -11.25 -10.34 -22.84
N ARG A 704 -10.68 -10.55 -21.64
CA ARG A 704 -9.38 -9.97 -21.26
C ARG A 704 -8.26 -10.36 -22.22
N ALA A 705 -8.12 -11.65 -22.53
CA ALA A 705 -7.10 -12.14 -23.46
C ALA A 705 -7.30 -11.56 -24.87
N ARG A 706 -8.54 -11.46 -25.35
CA ARG A 706 -8.84 -10.91 -26.68
C ARG A 706 -8.57 -9.41 -26.77
N VAL A 707 -8.81 -8.63 -25.71
CA VAL A 707 -8.40 -7.20 -25.66
C VAL A 707 -6.88 -7.06 -25.64
N GLU A 708 -6.16 -7.98 -25.00
CA GLU A 708 -4.69 -7.99 -24.99
C GLU A 708 -4.13 -8.19 -26.41
N GLU A 709 -4.67 -9.13 -27.18
CA GLU A 709 -4.39 -9.28 -28.62
C GLU A 709 -4.76 -8.01 -29.42
N MET A 710 -6.00 -7.53 -29.30
CA MET A 710 -6.49 -6.35 -30.04
C MET A 710 -5.68 -5.07 -29.75
N LEU A 711 -5.11 -4.93 -28.56
CA LEU A 711 -4.29 -3.78 -28.16
C LEU A 711 -2.83 -3.93 -28.60
N LEU A 712 -2.30 -5.16 -28.68
CA LEU A 712 -1.02 -5.47 -29.33
C LEU A 712 -1.07 -5.22 -30.84
N ASP A 713 -2.17 -5.57 -31.51
CA ASP A 713 -2.37 -5.34 -32.95
C ASP A 713 -2.81 -3.90 -33.30
N ALA A 714 -3.24 -3.10 -32.32
CA ALA A 714 -3.80 -1.76 -32.54
C ALA A 714 -2.87 -0.79 -33.31
N GLU A 715 -3.41 -0.11 -34.32
CA GLU A 715 -2.74 1.01 -35.00
C GLU A 715 -2.41 2.11 -33.98
N SER A 716 -1.18 2.65 -34.03
CA SER A 716 -0.63 3.51 -32.99
C SER A 716 -0.17 4.85 -33.58
N TYR A 717 -0.61 5.97 -33.04
CA TYR A 717 -0.30 7.31 -33.58
C TYR A 717 0.10 8.29 -32.48
N ALA A 718 1.05 9.18 -32.77
CA ALA A 718 1.39 10.33 -31.92
C ALA A 718 1.98 11.47 -32.75
N LEU A 719 1.69 12.72 -32.37
CA LEU A 719 2.34 13.93 -32.92
C LEU A 719 2.36 14.05 -34.46
N GLY A 720 1.34 13.52 -35.13
CA GLY A 720 1.21 13.56 -36.59
C GLY A 720 1.96 12.44 -37.31
N GLN A 721 2.37 11.38 -36.61
CA GLN A 721 3.02 10.21 -37.19
C GLN A 721 2.33 8.91 -36.75
N HIS A 722 2.37 7.90 -37.63
CA HIS A 722 2.06 6.52 -37.30
C HIS A 722 3.31 5.84 -36.71
N LEU A 723 3.18 5.20 -35.55
CA LEU A 723 4.28 4.62 -34.77
C LEU A 723 4.38 3.11 -35.01
N GLN A 724 5.55 2.66 -35.47
CA GLN A 724 5.88 1.23 -35.56
C GLN A 724 6.45 0.74 -34.22
N LEU A 725 5.56 0.41 -33.28
CA LEU A 725 5.91 -0.11 -31.95
C LEU A 725 6.08 -1.63 -32.00
N SER A 726 7.20 -2.15 -31.49
CA SER A 726 7.59 -3.58 -31.62
C SER A 726 7.60 -4.28 -30.25
N SER A 727 6.49 -4.11 -29.53
CA SER A 727 6.32 -4.45 -28.11
C SER A 727 5.71 -5.84 -27.89
N SER A 728 6.22 -6.59 -26.90
CA SER A 728 5.69 -7.90 -26.51
C SER A 728 4.59 -7.86 -25.43
N SER A 729 4.22 -6.67 -24.92
CA SER A 729 3.08 -6.50 -24.01
C SER A 729 2.36 -5.15 -24.22
N PRO A 730 1.07 -5.03 -23.89
CA PRO A 730 0.38 -3.74 -23.93
C PRO A 730 1.03 -2.64 -23.08
N THR A 731 1.62 -3.01 -21.93
CA THR A 731 2.33 -2.05 -21.06
C THR A 731 3.63 -1.54 -21.70
N THR A 732 4.39 -2.40 -22.38
CA THR A 732 5.60 -1.96 -23.10
C THR A 732 5.25 -1.11 -24.33
N LYS A 733 4.16 -1.44 -25.02
CA LYS A 733 3.60 -0.60 -26.11
C LYS A 733 3.23 0.81 -25.61
N LEU A 734 2.57 0.89 -24.46
CA LEU A 734 2.23 2.16 -23.80
C LEU A 734 3.50 2.92 -23.39
N ASP A 735 4.47 2.26 -22.74
CA ASP A 735 5.71 2.89 -22.28
C ASP A 735 6.61 3.38 -23.43
N GLU A 736 6.54 2.76 -24.61
CA GLU A 736 7.20 3.24 -25.83
C GLU A 736 6.49 4.44 -26.45
N ALA A 737 5.16 4.40 -26.56
CA ALA A 737 4.36 5.53 -27.05
C ALA A 737 4.49 6.76 -26.14
N CYS A 738 4.45 6.55 -24.81
CA CYS A 738 4.71 7.58 -23.81
C CYS A 738 6.12 8.15 -23.89
N ARG A 739 7.15 7.33 -24.17
CA ARG A 739 8.51 7.82 -24.42
C ARG A 739 8.56 8.76 -25.63
N TYR A 740 8.02 8.32 -26.76
CA TYR A 740 8.00 9.10 -27.98
C TYR A 740 7.24 10.42 -27.80
N LEU A 741 6.07 10.40 -27.16
CA LEU A 741 5.32 11.63 -26.87
C LEU A 741 6.09 12.56 -25.92
N LEU A 742 6.70 12.03 -24.85
CA LEU A 742 7.47 12.80 -23.88
C LEU A 742 8.68 13.49 -24.53
N GLU A 743 9.53 12.74 -25.21
CA GLU A 743 10.78 13.24 -25.81
C GLU A 743 10.55 14.31 -26.89
N ASN A 744 9.43 14.23 -27.61
CA ASN A 744 9.10 15.19 -28.68
C ASN A 744 8.20 16.36 -28.22
N THR A 745 7.45 16.25 -27.11
CA THR A 745 6.70 17.39 -26.54
C THR A 745 7.54 18.22 -25.55
N TYR A 746 8.34 17.57 -24.71
CA TYR A 746 9.26 18.24 -23.79
C TYR A 746 10.59 18.53 -24.51
N THR A 747 10.53 19.44 -25.49
CA THR A 747 11.67 19.77 -26.40
C THR A 747 12.94 20.27 -25.70
N LYS A 748 12.85 20.64 -24.41
CA LYS A 748 13.99 21.04 -23.57
C LYS A 748 14.35 20.04 -22.46
N LEU A 749 13.73 18.86 -22.42
CA LEU A 749 14.12 17.74 -21.55
C LEU A 749 15.61 17.38 -21.75
N SER A 750 16.05 17.37 -23.00
CA SER A 750 17.42 17.06 -23.44
C SER A 750 18.49 18.12 -23.10
N TYR A 751 18.13 19.22 -22.42
CA TYR A 751 19.07 20.21 -21.91
C TYR A 751 19.71 19.76 -20.59
N LEU A 752 19.09 18.80 -19.90
CA LEU A 752 19.59 18.14 -18.70
C LEU A 752 20.06 16.73 -19.11
N GLN A 753 21.37 16.59 -19.29
CA GLN A 753 22.01 15.44 -19.94
C GLN A 753 22.74 14.55 -18.94
N VAL A 754 23.31 15.16 -17.89
CA VAL A 754 23.94 14.46 -16.77
C VAL A 754 23.00 14.54 -15.58
N TYR A 755 22.44 13.40 -15.18
CA TYR A 755 21.63 13.26 -13.96
C TYR A 755 22.53 12.81 -12.81
N GLN A 756 22.44 13.48 -11.66
CA GLN A 756 23.28 13.13 -10.51
C GLN A 756 22.73 11.91 -9.78
N GLN A 757 23.63 11.07 -9.25
CA GLN A 757 23.21 9.85 -8.52
C GLN A 757 22.43 10.17 -7.24
N ASP A 758 22.78 11.28 -6.59
CA ASP A 758 22.07 11.86 -5.45
C ASP A 758 22.13 13.40 -5.52
N ALA A 759 21.20 13.99 -6.28
CA ALA A 759 21.11 15.44 -6.43
C ALA A 759 20.85 16.19 -5.11
N TRP A 760 20.32 15.53 -4.06
CA TRP A 760 20.14 16.14 -2.74
C TRP A 760 21.47 16.25 -1.99
N ARG A 761 22.30 15.21 -2.05
CA ARG A 761 23.67 15.25 -1.51
C ARG A 761 24.52 16.32 -2.21
N GLU A 762 24.46 16.39 -3.53
CA GLU A 762 25.20 17.39 -4.30
C GLU A 762 24.68 18.81 -4.04
N LEU A 763 23.36 19.01 -3.89
CA LEU A 763 22.80 20.30 -3.47
C LEU A 763 23.30 20.72 -2.09
N ASN A 764 23.34 19.80 -1.12
CA ASN A 764 23.89 20.09 0.20
C ASN A 764 25.38 20.45 0.15
N ALA A 765 26.19 19.75 -0.65
CA ALA A 765 27.59 20.07 -0.86
C ALA A 765 27.77 21.47 -1.47
N VAL A 766 27.07 21.78 -2.57
CA VAL A 766 27.12 23.10 -3.24
C VAL A 766 26.72 24.25 -2.31
N LEU A 767 25.80 24.01 -1.36
CA LEU A 767 25.36 25.01 -0.39
C LEU A 767 26.29 25.16 0.84
N THR A 768 27.22 24.23 1.08
CA THR A 768 28.06 24.20 2.31
C THR A 768 29.56 24.39 2.09
N VAL A 769 30.03 24.54 0.84
CA VAL A 769 31.44 24.85 0.55
C VAL A 769 31.72 26.34 0.75
N ASP A 770 32.65 26.66 1.67
CA ASP A 770 33.08 28.04 1.96
C ASP A 770 34.03 28.65 0.90
N ASP A 771 34.70 27.82 0.08
CA ASP A 771 35.73 28.25 -0.87
C ASP A 771 35.26 28.25 -2.34
N ILE A 772 35.01 29.45 -2.86
CA ILE A 772 34.54 29.71 -4.23
C ILE A 772 35.59 29.26 -5.27
N ALA A 773 36.90 29.27 -4.95
CA ALA A 773 37.95 28.89 -5.90
C ALA A 773 37.97 27.38 -6.16
N GLN A 774 37.74 26.55 -5.13
CA GLN A 774 37.57 25.10 -5.29
C GLN A 774 36.25 24.77 -6.01
N LEU A 775 35.19 25.53 -5.75
CA LEU A 775 33.90 25.36 -6.42
C LEU A 775 34.02 25.64 -7.94
N GLY A 776 34.76 26.69 -8.33
CA GLY A 776 34.99 27.05 -9.74
C GLY A 776 35.77 26.00 -10.53
N LEU A 777 36.72 25.30 -9.91
CA LEU A 777 37.42 24.16 -10.54
C LEU A 777 36.52 22.92 -10.63
N SER A 778 35.71 22.66 -9.60
CA SER A 778 34.79 21.52 -9.56
C SER A 778 33.65 21.64 -10.59
N LEU A 779 33.00 22.81 -10.68
CA LEU A 779 31.83 23.03 -11.55
C LEU A 779 32.18 23.10 -13.04
N ASN A 780 33.40 23.52 -13.39
CA ASN A 780 33.91 23.43 -14.76
C ASN A 780 34.42 22.02 -15.12
N GLY A 781 34.52 21.10 -14.15
CA GLY A 781 34.99 19.72 -14.27
C GLY A 781 34.05 18.75 -14.99
N GLY A 782 33.40 19.17 -16.08
CA GLY A 782 32.71 18.25 -17.02
C GLY A 782 31.38 17.64 -16.56
N GLN A 783 30.79 18.06 -15.43
CA GLN A 783 29.50 17.53 -14.94
C GLN A 783 28.39 18.60 -14.72
N SER A 784 28.54 19.80 -15.28
CA SER A 784 27.47 20.80 -15.29
C SER A 784 26.56 20.64 -16.52
N ASN A 785 25.26 20.93 -16.39
CA ASN A 785 24.30 20.95 -17.49
C ASN A 785 24.13 22.40 -18.02
N PRO A 786 24.94 22.87 -18.98
CA PRO A 786 25.10 24.30 -19.23
C PRO A 786 23.85 24.96 -19.83
N LYS A 787 23.15 24.24 -20.71
CA LYS A 787 21.91 24.72 -21.34
C LYS A 787 20.77 24.86 -20.32
N ALA A 788 20.67 23.91 -19.38
CA ALA A 788 19.68 23.96 -18.31
C ALA A 788 19.96 25.12 -17.34
N MET A 789 21.23 25.30 -16.94
CA MET A 789 21.66 26.42 -16.11
C MET A 789 21.37 27.78 -16.75
N GLN A 790 21.70 27.93 -18.05
CA GLN A 790 21.47 29.16 -18.81
C GLN A 790 19.97 29.51 -18.91
N ASP A 791 19.10 28.54 -19.18
CA ASP A 791 17.65 28.76 -19.24
C ASP A 791 17.06 29.16 -17.87
N VAL A 792 17.52 28.56 -16.77
CA VAL A 792 17.10 28.93 -15.40
C VAL A 792 17.53 30.35 -15.08
N GLU A 793 18.79 30.72 -15.36
CA GLU A 793 19.28 32.08 -15.18
C GLU A 793 18.52 33.08 -16.06
N GLN A 794 18.20 32.74 -17.31
CA GLN A 794 17.44 33.60 -18.21
C GLN A 794 16.00 33.80 -17.72
N TYR A 795 15.32 32.75 -17.25
CA TYR A 795 13.97 32.87 -16.68
C TYR A 795 13.96 33.76 -15.43
N ILE A 796 14.90 33.55 -14.50
CA ILE A 796 15.06 34.38 -13.30
C ILE A 796 15.37 35.84 -13.71
N SER A 797 16.21 36.06 -14.71
CA SER A 797 16.56 37.40 -15.20
C SER A 797 15.36 38.14 -15.81
N LEU A 798 14.54 37.44 -16.60
CA LEU A 798 13.33 38.01 -17.19
C LEU A 798 12.29 38.35 -16.11
N ARG A 799 12.05 37.41 -15.19
CA ARG A 799 11.15 37.61 -14.03
C ARG A 799 11.60 38.75 -13.12
N ALA A 800 12.91 38.90 -12.88
CA ALA A 800 13.48 39.95 -12.04
C ALA A 800 13.37 41.38 -12.62
N THR A 801 12.88 41.52 -13.85
CA THR A 801 12.55 42.82 -14.46
C THR A 801 11.11 43.27 -14.12
N GLY A 802 10.28 42.37 -13.60
CA GLY A 802 8.92 42.66 -13.12
C GLY A 802 8.85 43.03 -11.64
N THR A 803 7.66 43.44 -11.19
CA THR A 803 7.39 43.86 -9.79
C THR A 803 7.07 42.69 -8.84
N GLU A 804 6.90 41.48 -9.38
CA GLU A 804 6.56 40.29 -8.60
C GLU A 804 7.81 39.65 -7.97
N ARG A 805 7.68 39.12 -6.75
CA ARG A 805 8.73 38.30 -6.12
C ARG A 805 8.80 36.94 -6.83
N ILE A 806 10.00 36.50 -7.19
CA ILE A 806 10.23 35.17 -7.74
C ILE A 806 10.28 34.18 -6.57
N LEU A 807 9.33 33.26 -6.44
CA LEU A 807 9.43 32.19 -5.43
C LEU A 807 10.18 30.98 -6.00
N VAL A 808 10.83 30.20 -5.13
CA VAL A 808 11.47 28.94 -5.55
C VAL A 808 10.41 27.94 -6.06
N SER A 809 9.19 27.96 -5.49
CA SER A 809 8.05 27.22 -6.04
C SER A 809 7.81 27.51 -7.52
N ASP A 810 7.85 28.77 -7.92
CA ASP A 810 7.44 29.21 -9.25
C ASP A 810 8.52 28.91 -10.31
N VAL A 811 9.76 28.70 -9.87
CA VAL A 811 10.85 28.17 -10.71
C VAL A 811 10.70 26.64 -10.83
N VAL A 812 10.47 25.92 -9.73
CA VAL A 812 10.26 24.46 -9.78
C VAL A 812 9.04 24.12 -10.64
N ASP A 813 7.88 24.74 -10.40
CA ASP A 813 6.65 24.53 -11.18
C ASP A 813 6.81 24.90 -12.66
N ARG A 814 7.71 25.84 -13.00
CA ARG A 814 8.00 26.23 -14.39
C ARG A 814 8.90 25.21 -15.11
N PHE A 815 9.91 24.67 -14.45
CA PHE A 815 10.86 23.73 -15.06
C PHE A 815 10.46 22.25 -14.91
N ALA A 816 9.52 21.94 -14.01
CA ALA A 816 8.84 20.64 -13.96
C ALA A 816 7.76 20.47 -15.05
N LYS A 817 7.17 21.57 -15.54
CA LYS A 817 6.18 21.54 -16.64
C LYS A 817 6.84 21.61 -18.03
N ARG A 818 6.02 21.40 -19.08
CA ARG A 818 6.41 21.56 -20.49
C ARG A 818 6.98 22.97 -20.76
N PRO A 819 8.02 23.12 -21.61
CA PRO A 819 8.69 22.10 -22.42
C PRO A 819 9.88 21.41 -21.72
N TYR A 820 10.03 21.54 -20.39
CA TYR A 820 11.23 21.17 -19.64
C TYR A 820 11.12 19.78 -19.00
N GLY A 821 10.19 19.57 -18.06
CA GLY A 821 9.95 18.26 -17.47
C GLY A 821 11.06 17.74 -16.56
N TRP A 822 11.83 18.61 -15.91
CA TRP A 822 12.96 18.21 -15.08
C TRP A 822 12.55 17.85 -13.64
N PRO A 823 13.27 16.95 -12.94
CA PRO A 823 12.98 16.63 -11.53
C PRO A 823 13.27 17.81 -10.59
N ASP A 824 12.43 18.00 -9.56
CA ASP A 824 12.58 18.99 -8.48
C ASP A 824 14.03 19.15 -7.99
N ALA A 825 14.69 18.04 -7.67
CA ALA A 825 16.02 18.02 -7.05
C ALA A 825 17.10 18.55 -8.01
N GLU A 826 16.98 18.28 -9.31
CA GLU A 826 17.90 18.79 -10.34
C GLU A 826 17.66 20.29 -10.61
N ILE A 827 16.40 20.74 -10.60
CA ILE A 827 16.06 22.17 -10.69
C ILE A 827 16.63 22.92 -9.47
N LEU A 828 16.48 22.36 -8.28
CA LEU A 828 17.01 22.93 -7.04
C LEU A 828 18.54 22.89 -6.99
N LEU A 829 19.18 21.86 -7.56
CA LEU A 829 20.63 21.80 -7.74
C LEU A 829 21.13 22.94 -8.65
N LEU A 830 20.45 23.20 -9.77
CA LEU A 830 20.77 24.34 -10.65
C LEU A 830 20.58 25.70 -9.94
N VAL A 831 19.51 25.85 -9.15
CA VAL A 831 19.29 27.05 -8.32
C VAL A 831 20.38 27.19 -7.24
N GLY A 832 20.77 26.11 -6.57
CA GLY A 832 21.86 26.09 -5.60
C GLY A 832 23.21 26.47 -6.23
N GLN A 833 23.51 25.94 -7.42
CA GLN A 833 24.71 26.28 -8.19
C GLN A 833 24.73 27.76 -8.60
N LEU A 834 23.62 28.31 -9.10
CA LEU A 834 23.50 29.74 -9.42
C LEU A 834 23.67 30.64 -8.17
N ALA A 835 23.20 30.18 -7.00
CA ALA A 835 23.34 30.90 -5.74
C ALA A 835 24.79 30.86 -5.22
N ALA A 836 25.46 29.70 -5.30
CA ALA A 836 26.86 29.53 -4.92
C ALA A 836 27.83 30.26 -5.88
N MET A 837 27.48 30.35 -7.18
CA MET A 837 28.15 31.21 -8.16
C MET A 837 27.87 32.71 -7.95
N GLY A 838 27.03 33.10 -6.98
CA GLY A 838 26.69 34.49 -6.69
C GLY A 838 25.80 35.18 -7.74
N ARG A 839 25.25 34.45 -8.72
CA ARG A 839 24.34 34.97 -9.76
C ARG A 839 22.99 35.40 -9.15
N ILE A 840 22.57 34.71 -8.09
CA ILE A 840 21.34 34.96 -7.35
C ILE A 840 21.58 34.97 -5.83
N SER A 841 20.62 35.51 -5.09
CA SER A 841 20.54 35.46 -3.63
C SER A 841 19.18 34.90 -3.21
N LEU A 842 19.16 34.15 -2.10
CA LEU A 842 17.94 33.60 -1.52
C LEU A 842 17.49 34.45 -0.33
N GLN A 843 16.18 34.62 -0.18
CA GLN A 843 15.57 35.20 1.02
C GLN A 843 14.48 34.28 1.55
N LEU A 844 14.38 34.14 2.86
CA LEU A 844 13.31 33.42 3.56
C LEU A 844 12.42 34.44 4.27
N ASN A 845 11.13 34.49 3.95
CA ASN A 845 10.17 35.45 4.51
C ASN A 845 10.59 36.94 4.37
N GLY A 846 11.45 37.27 3.40
CA GLY A 846 12.02 38.61 3.18
C GLY A 846 13.30 38.92 3.97
N GLY A 847 13.79 38.00 4.80
CA GLY A 847 15.12 38.08 5.41
C GLY A 847 16.17 37.39 4.52
N SER A 848 17.42 37.88 4.51
CA SER A 848 18.51 37.24 3.76
C SER A 848 18.81 35.84 4.27
N LEU A 849 18.79 34.84 3.38
CA LEU A 849 19.08 33.45 3.69
C LEU A 849 20.53 33.14 3.31
N GLN A 850 21.31 32.61 4.25
CA GLN A 850 22.68 32.15 3.98
C GLN A 850 22.65 30.81 3.25
N LEU A 851 23.61 30.55 2.36
CA LEU A 851 23.65 29.33 1.53
C LEU A 851 23.59 28.04 2.37
N LYS A 852 24.43 27.94 3.39
CA LYS A 852 24.48 26.79 4.33
C LYS A 852 23.15 26.51 5.04
N ASP A 853 22.35 27.55 5.27
CA ASP A 853 21.07 27.49 5.99
C ASP A 853 19.89 27.28 5.01
N ALA A 854 20.14 27.25 3.69
CA ALA A 854 19.12 27.12 2.65
C ALA A 854 18.72 25.68 2.33
N PHE A 855 19.48 24.65 2.74
CA PHE A 855 19.21 23.27 2.34
C PHE A 855 17.83 22.76 2.81
N GLU A 856 17.49 22.93 4.09
CA GLU A 856 16.20 22.48 4.64
C GLU A 856 14.96 23.15 4.01
N PRO A 857 14.88 24.50 3.87
CA PRO A 857 13.71 25.14 3.26
C PRO A 857 13.61 24.90 1.74
N LEU A 858 14.72 24.57 1.06
CA LEU A 858 14.70 24.12 -0.34
C LEU A 858 14.26 22.66 -0.47
N GLN A 859 14.70 21.78 0.43
CA GLN A 859 14.31 20.36 0.43
C GLN A 859 12.80 20.21 0.70
N ASN A 860 12.29 20.93 1.71
CA ASN A 860 10.89 20.88 2.14
C ASN A 860 9.94 21.59 1.15
N SER A 861 9.23 20.83 0.31
CA SER A 861 8.35 21.34 -0.76
C SER A 861 7.29 22.35 -0.29
N ARG A 862 6.89 22.35 0.98
CA ARG A 862 5.96 23.36 1.53
C ARG A 862 6.63 24.71 1.71
N ARG A 863 7.90 24.71 2.14
CA ARG A 863 8.68 25.91 2.50
C ARG A 863 9.38 26.57 1.30
N ARG A 864 9.46 25.91 0.15
CA ARG A 864 9.88 26.51 -1.13
C ARG A 864 9.04 27.73 -1.55
N ARG A 865 7.83 27.88 -0.98
CA ARG A 865 6.95 29.04 -1.16
C ARG A 865 7.36 30.24 -0.29
N ASP A 866 8.05 29.99 0.81
CA ASP A 866 8.56 31.00 1.75
C ASP A 866 9.93 31.54 1.30
N VAL A 867 10.60 30.84 0.38
CA VAL A 867 11.90 31.21 -0.20
C VAL A 867 11.69 31.96 -1.51
N SER A 868 12.13 33.22 -1.54
CA SER A 868 12.17 34.05 -2.76
C SER A 868 13.60 34.20 -3.29
N ILE A 869 13.73 34.20 -4.62
CA ILE A 869 14.98 34.43 -5.34
C ILE A 869 15.07 35.91 -5.73
N ILE A 870 16.20 36.53 -5.42
CA ILE A 870 16.59 37.84 -5.94
C ILE A 870 17.76 37.63 -6.90
N LYS A 871 17.61 38.07 -8.16
CA LYS A 871 18.76 38.16 -9.05
C LYS A 871 19.72 39.21 -8.49
N LYS A 872 20.98 38.85 -8.25
CA LYS A 872 22.02 39.84 -7.98
C LYS A 872 22.30 40.60 -9.28
N ARG A 873 22.37 41.92 -9.21
CA ARG A 873 22.94 42.69 -10.31
C ARG A 873 24.43 42.37 -10.33
N GLN A 874 24.97 42.06 -11.50
CA GLN A 874 26.39 41.80 -11.64
C GLN A 874 27.03 42.98 -12.36
N THR A 875 28.15 43.43 -11.82
CA THR A 875 28.90 44.55 -12.39
C THR A 875 29.44 44.14 -13.76
N ASP A 876 29.31 45.01 -14.76
CA ASP A 876 29.82 44.74 -16.11
C ASP A 876 31.34 44.51 -16.05
N ASP A 877 31.83 43.53 -16.81
CA ASP A 877 33.24 43.17 -16.92
C ASP A 877 34.14 44.38 -17.30
N GLN A 878 33.59 45.37 -18.02
CA GLN A 878 34.24 46.65 -18.30
C GLN A 878 34.27 47.59 -17.08
N VAL A 879 33.18 47.69 -16.33
CA VAL A 879 33.07 48.52 -15.12
C VAL A 879 33.96 47.95 -14.00
N LEU A 880 34.03 46.62 -13.85
CA LEU A 880 34.97 45.95 -12.95
C LEU A 880 36.43 46.22 -13.32
N LYS A 881 36.77 46.21 -14.62
CA LYS A 881 38.12 46.55 -15.09
C LYS A 881 38.47 48.01 -14.82
N GLN A 882 37.54 48.94 -15.06
CA GLN A 882 37.72 50.37 -14.78
C GLN A 882 37.87 50.65 -13.28
N ALA A 883 36.99 50.09 -12.44
CA ALA A 883 37.12 50.20 -10.98
C ALA A 883 38.44 49.57 -10.49
N ARG A 884 38.83 48.40 -11.00
CA ARG A 884 40.09 47.76 -10.63
C ARG A 884 41.32 48.60 -11.04
N GLN A 885 41.29 49.27 -12.19
CA GLN A 885 42.35 50.21 -12.56
C GLN A 885 42.40 51.41 -11.61
N LEU A 886 41.24 52.00 -11.29
CA LEU A 886 41.13 53.18 -10.41
C LEU A 886 41.66 52.93 -8.98
N THR A 887 41.76 51.68 -8.51
CA THR A 887 42.44 51.37 -7.23
C THR A 887 43.92 51.74 -7.20
N GLN A 888 44.61 51.69 -8.34
CA GLN A 888 46.03 52.05 -8.41
C GLN A 888 46.24 53.56 -8.26
N ASP A 889 45.29 54.36 -8.74
CA ASP A 889 45.32 55.83 -8.61
C ASP A 889 44.86 56.26 -7.20
N LEU A 890 43.72 55.72 -6.71
CA LEU A 890 43.15 56.07 -5.40
C LEU A 890 43.96 55.56 -4.20
N PHE A 891 44.56 54.37 -4.29
CA PHE A 891 45.16 53.68 -3.14
C PHE A 891 46.63 53.30 -3.35
N SER A 892 47.26 53.74 -4.45
CA SER A 892 48.62 53.35 -4.84
C SER A 892 48.84 51.84 -5.01
N ALA A 893 47.78 51.02 -5.11
CA ALA A 893 47.87 49.57 -5.20
C ALA A 893 46.76 48.94 -6.05
N MET A 894 47.14 48.08 -7.00
CA MET A 894 46.22 47.26 -7.79
C MET A 894 45.40 46.30 -6.91
N GLY A 895 44.08 46.49 -6.89
CA GLY A 895 43.15 45.64 -6.14
C GLY A 895 43.01 44.20 -6.67
N PRO A 896 42.32 43.32 -5.91
CA PRO A 896 42.01 41.95 -6.29
C PRO A 896 41.29 41.79 -7.63
N ALA A 897 41.30 40.57 -8.18
CA ALA A 897 40.74 40.27 -9.49
C ALA A 897 39.24 39.90 -9.48
N THR A 898 38.69 39.47 -8.33
CA THR A 898 37.28 39.10 -8.20
C THR A 898 36.44 40.27 -7.68
N GLU A 899 35.17 40.36 -8.11
CA GLU A 899 34.24 41.42 -7.71
C GLU A 899 34.09 41.54 -6.18
N LYS A 900 34.00 40.40 -5.47
CA LYS A 900 33.82 40.36 -4.02
C LYS A 900 35.04 40.88 -3.27
N GLU A 901 36.24 40.36 -3.58
CA GLU A 901 37.48 40.78 -2.92
C GLU A 901 37.81 42.24 -3.24
N LEU A 902 37.54 42.69 -4.47
CA LEU A 902 37.72 44.09 -4.88
C LEU A 902 36.76 45.02 -4.12
N PHE A 903 35.53 44.60 -3.88
CA PHE A 903 34.55 45.35 -3.09
C PHE A 903 34.97 45.44 -1.61
N GLU A 904 35.39 44.32 -1.01
CA GLU A 904 35.90 44.28 0.36
C GLU A 904 37.17 45.16 0.53
N PHE A 905 38.09 45.14 -0.44
CA PHE A 905 39.27 46.00 -0.51
C PHE A 905 38.89 47.50 -0.56
N TYR A 906 37.98 47.88 -1.46
CA TYR A 906 37.45 49.25 -1.54
C TYR A 906 36.79 49.71 -0.23
N LEU A 907 35.96 48.86 0.37
CA LEU A 907 35.31 49.14 1.65
C LEU A 907 36.35 49.33 2.77
N GLN A 908 37.43 48.55 2.81
CA GLN A 908 38.48 48.68 3.83
C GLN A 908 39.22 50.03 3.72
N HIS A 909 39.65 50.40 2.52
CA HIS A 909 40.37 51.66 2.30
C HIS A 909 39.48 52.89 2.56
N PHE A 910 38.28 52.96 1.98
CA PHE A 910 37.37 54.09 2.21
C PHE A 910 36.84 54.18 3.65
N LYS A 911 36.65 53.07 4.38
CA LYS A 911 36.34 53.12 5.83
C LYS A 911 37.51 53.66 6.65
N THR A 912 38.75 53.39 6.23
CA THR A 912 39.95 53.95 6.88
C THR A 912 40.03 55.46 6.66
N TRP A 913 39.80 55.93 5.43
CA TRP A 913 39.72 57.37 5.12
C TRP A 913 38.60 58.05 5.90
N LEU A 914 37.40 57.45 5.95
CA LEU A 914 36.26 57.98 6.71
C LEU A 914 36.53 58.04 8.22
N ALA A 915 37.18 57.03 8.79
CA ALA A 915 37.57 57.02 10.19
C ALA A 915 38.60 58.13 10.51
N ASN A 916 39.58 58.32 9.63
CA ASN A 916 40.57 59.40 9.73
C ASN A 916 39.90 60.78 9.62
N PHE A 917 39.07 61.02 8.59
CA PHE A 917 38.31 62.27 8.47
C PHE A 917 37.40 62.54 9.67
N LYS A 918 36.70 61.54 10.23
CA LYS A 918 35.91 61.71 11.46
C LYS A 918 36.76 62.05 12.68
N SER A 919 37.94 61.44 12.81
CA SER A 919 38.94 61.79 13.83
C SER A 919 39.45 63.23 13.67
N TYR A 920 39.66 63.70 12.44
CA TYR A 920 40.08 65.07 12.16
C TYR A 920 38.94 66.07 12.38
N LYS A 921 37.71 65.73 12.00
CA LYS A 921 36.52 66.56 12.25
C LYS A 921 36.39 66.93 13.72
N SER A 922 36.50 65.94 14.63
CA SER A 922 36.42 66.20 16.08
C SER A 922 37.48 67.18 16.59
N LYS A 923 38.66 67.24 15.95
CA LYS A 923 39.69 68.26 16.22
C LYS A 923 39.28 69.63 15.66
N THR A 924 38.71 69.69 14.45
CA THR A 924 38.20 70.93 13.83
C THR A 924 36.95 71.52 14.49
N ASP A 925 36.21 70.71 15.26
CA ASP A 925 35.05 71.17 16.04
C ASP A 925 35.46 71.80 17.38
N VAL A 926 36.65 71.47 17.90
CA VAL A 926 37.20 71.98 19.18
C VAL A 926 38.23 73.10 18.98
N GLY A 927 38.82 73.24 17.79
CA GLY A 927 39.84 74.25 17.50
C GLY A 927 39.87 74.73 16.06
N GLN A 928 40.46 75.91 15.84
CA GLN A 928 40.57 76.54 14.52
C GLN A 928 41.69 75.88 13.69
N PHE A 929 41.30 74.90 12.87
CA PHE A 929 42.15 74.16 11.93
C PHE A 929 41.65 74.34 10.49
N PRO A 930 42.53 74.28 9.47
CA PRO A 930 42.17 74.39 8.06
C PRO A 930 41.38 73.16 7.58
N GLY A 931 40.81 73.26 6.37
CA GLY A 931 40.16 72.13 5.70
C GLY A 931 38.80 71.67 6.26
N LYS A 932 38.21 72.29 7.31
CA LYS A 932 36.95 71.81 7.91
C LYS A 932 35.82 71.55 6.90
N LYS A 933 35.55 72.49 5.98
CA LYS A 933 34.53 72.34 4.92
C LYS A 933 34.80 71.11 4.03
N VAL A 934 36.07 70.88 3.71
CA VAL A 934 36.53 69.75 2.89
C VAL A 934 36.34 68.44 3.65
N ILE A 935 36.75 68.37 4.92
CA ILE A 935 36.50 67.21 5.79
C ILE A 935 35.00 66.89 5.86
N GLU A 936 34.14 67.90 5.99
CA GLU A 936 32.68 67.71 6.03
C GLU A 936 32.10 67.26 4.67
N LYS A 937 32.59 67.79 3.53
CA LYS A 937 32.26 67.30 2.17
C LYS A 937 32.68 65.84 2.01
N SER A 938 33.94 65.51 2.30
CA SER A 938 34.52 64.19 2.06
C SER A 938 33.94 63.12 2.99
N ILE A 939 33.55 63.46 4.23
CA ILE A 939 32.73 62.58 5.07
C ILE A 939 31.41 62.25 4.39
N LEU A 940 30.66 63.26 3.90
CA LEU A 940 29.36 63.03 3.25
C LEU A 940 29.50 62.24 1.94
N THR A 941 30.52 62.49 1.13
CA THR A 941 30.82 61.73 -0.09
C THR A 941 31.13 60.26 0.23
N LEU A 942 31.99 59.99 1.22
CA LEU A 942 32.32 58.63 1.63
C LEU A 942 31.14 57.92 2.30
N GLU A 943 30.36 58.58 3.15
CA GLU A 943 29.17 57.99 3.77
C GLU A 943 28.08 57.67 2.74
N ARG A 944 27.89 58.54 1.74
CA ARG A 944 26.95 58.28 0.63
C ARG A 944 27.38 57.09 -0.23
N LEU A 945 28.68 56.92 -0.48
CA LEU A 945 29.19 55.76 -1.21
C LEU A 945 29.10 54.47 -0.36
N LEU A 946 29.55 54.53 0.90
CA LEU A 946 29.57 53.38 1.82
C LEU A 946 28.18 52.95 2.31
N ALA A 947 27.13 53.72 2.02
CA ALA A 947 25.74 53.31 2.18
C ALA A 947 25.27 52.29 1.11
N ASN A 948 25.96 52.18 -0.03
CA ASN A 948 25.67 51.17 -1.04
C ASN A 948 26.14 49.79 -0.55
N SER A 949 25.18 48.93 -0.19
CA SER A 949 25.42 47.59 0.34
C SER A 949 25.52 46.48 -0.71
N ASP A 950 25.22 46.79 -1.98
CA ASP A 950 25.37 45.89 -3.13
C ASP A 950 26.59 46.30 -3.96
N SER A 951 27.37 45.33 -4.45
CA SER A 951 28.61 45.60 -5.19
C SER A 951 28.35 46.36 -6.50
N PHE A 952 27.23 46.04 -7.17
CA PHE A 952 26.84 46.67 -8.42
C PHE A 952 26.60 48.18 -8.29
N ASP A 953 25.70 48.60 -7.39
CA ASP A 953 25.37 50.01 -7.20
C ASP A 953 26.57 50.78 -6.60
N PHE A 954 27.46 50.11 -5.85
CA PHE A 954 28.73 50.66 -5.41
C PHE A 954 29.72 50.89 -6.57
N PHE A 955 30.07 49.85 -7.35
CA PHE A 955 31.05 49.98 -8.45
C PHE A 955 30.57 50.92 -9.54
N LYS A 956 29.26 50.91 -9.82
CA LYS A 956 28.64 51.90 -10.70
C LYS A 956 28.88 53.32 -10.18
N ALA A 957 28.60 53.59 -8.90
CA ALA A 957 28.82 54.91 -8.31
C ALA A 957 30.31 55.32 -8.31
N VAL A 958 31.23 54.38 -8.05
CA VAL A 958 32.69 54.63 -8.10
C VAL A 958 33.15 55.04 -9.50
N VAL A 959 32.64 54.38 -10.56
CA VAL A 959 33.04 54.67 -11.95
C VAL A 959 32.33 55.91 -12.52
N GLU A 960 31.04 56.11 -12.22
CA GLU A 960 30.28 57.29 -12.68
C GLU A 960 30.78 58.61 -12.06
N ASN A 961 31.26 58.57 -10.81
CA ASN A 961 31.76 59.75 -10.09
C ASN A 961 33.28 59.64 -9.82
N LYS A 962 34.02 58.95 -10.71
CA LYS A 962 35.46 58.66 -10.54
C LYS A 962 36.30 59.89 -10.21
N ASP A 963 35.98 61.03 -10.80
CA ASP A 963 36.74 62.27 -10.66
C ASP A 963 36.49 62.92 -9.29
N ASP A 964 35.26 62.87 -8.74
CA ASP A 964 34.97 63.26 -7.36
C ASP A 964 35.76 62.43 -6.33
N TYR A 965 36.10 61.17 -6.64
CA TYR A 965 36.90 60.31 -5.76
C TYR A 965 38.41 60.52 -5.90
N LEU A 966 38.88 60.96 -7.08
CA LEU A 966 40.27 61.36 -7.29
C LEU A 966 40.56 62.70 -6.61
N ASP A 967 39.67 63.70 -6.77
CA ASP A 967 39.69 64.94 -5.98
C ASP A 967 39.71 64.64 -4.47
N LEU A 968 38.96 63.62 -4.03
CA LEU A 968 38.90 63.20 -2.63
C LEU A 968 40.18 62.48 -2.16
N GLU A 969 40.95 61.83 -3.04
CA GLU A 969 42.30 61.33 -2.71
C GLU A 969 43.26 62.50 -2.48
N GLU A 970 43.24 63.53 -3.34
CA GLU A 970 44.10 64.71 -3.16
C GLU A 970 43.75 65.47 -1.87
N ASP A 971 42.46 65.73 -1.64
CA ASP A 971 41.94 66.30 -0.38
C ASP A 971 42.35 65.42 0.83
N TYR A 972 42.22 64.09 0.72
CA TYR A 972 42.59 63.17 1.80
C TYR A 972 44.10 63.21 2.07
N ARG A 973 44.94 63.21 1.04
CA ARG A 973 46.40 63.22 1.15
C ARG A 973 46.90 64.47 1.87
N ASP A 974 46.48 65.65 1.44
CA ASP A 974 46.88 66.93 2.05
C ASP A 974 46.38 67.04 3.50
N ILE A 975 45.13 66.63 3.78
CA ILE A 975 44.54 66.65 5.12
C ILE A 975 45.20 65.60 6.04
N HIS A 976 45.47 64.39 5.55
CA HIS A 976 46.09 63.31 6.31
C HIS A 976 47.53 63.66 6.70
N GLU A 977 48.32 64.19 5.76
CA GLU A 977 49.66 64.71 6.00
C GLU A 977 49.63 65.87 7.03
N PHE A 978 48.67 66.80 6.89
CA PHE A 978 48.49 67.88 7.86
C PHE A 978 48.21 67.40 9.28
N PHE A 979 47.21 66.52 9.46
CA PHE A 979 46.81 66.04 10.78
C PHE A 979 47.75 65.00 11.40
N SER A 980 48.65 64.42 10.62
CA SER A 980 49.64 63.43 11.08
C SER A 980 51.01 64.06 11.36
N ASN A 981 51.53 64.86 10.43
CA ASN A 981 52.92 65.34 10.45
C ASN A 981 53.04 66.86 10.65
N GLN A 982 52.16 67.67 10.06
CA GLN A 982 52.33 69.14 10.03
C GLN A 982 51.60 69.88 11.18
N MET A 983 50.78 69.18 11.96
CA MET A 983 50.06 69.73 13.12
C MET A 983 50.94 70.51 14.11
N PRO A 984 52.18 70.10 14.46
CA PRO A 984 53.04 70.87 15.35
C PRO A 984 53.35 72.28 14.81
N SER A 985 53.52 72.44 13.49
CA SER A 985 53.75 73.75 12.86
C SER A 985 52.50 74.63 12.92
N TRP A 986 51.29 74.07 12.78
CA TRP A 986 50.05 74.82 12.99
C TRP A 986 49.86 75.23 14.45
N GLN A 987 50.22 74.36 15.40
CA GLN A 987 50.21 74.69 16.82
C GLN A 987 51.23 75.80 17.14
N GLN A 988 52.43 75.75 16.55
CA GLN A 988 53.44 76.82 16.66
C GLN A 988 52.91 78.16 16.15
N LEU A 989 52.23 78.19 14.98
CA LEU A 989 51.57 79.38 14.45
C LEU A 989 50.51 79.93 15.41
N GLN A 990 49.61 79.07 15.90
CA GLN A 990 48.54 79.46 16.82
C GLN A 990 49.07 79.95 18.19
N GLN A 991 50.14 79.34 18.71
CA GLN A 991 50.82 79.78 19.92
C GLN A 991 51.52 81.12 19.72
N ALA A 992 52.28 81.28 18.64
CA ALA A 992 53.00 82.51 18.31
C ALA A 992 52.04 83.69 18.12
N LEU A 993 50.94 83.52 17.38
CA LEU A 993 49.92 84.56 17.22
C LEU A 993 49.33 84.99 18.58
N ARG A 994 49.02 84.05 19.48
CA ARG A 994 48.52 84.36 20.84
C ARG A 994 49.56 85.04 21.73
N HIS A 995 50.83 84.68 21.60
CA HIS A 995 51.94 85.29 22.33
C HIS A 995 52.18 86.73 21.89
N PHE A 996 52.26 86.97 20.57
CA PHE A 996 52.44 88.30 20.00
C PHE A 996 51.22 89.23 20.17
N GLU A 997 50.00 88.68 20.34
CA GLU A 997 48.79 89.49 20.59
C GLU A 997 48.94 90.42 21.79
N LYS A 998 49.64 89.99 22.86
CA LYS A 998 49.95 90.81 24.06
C LYS A 998 50.61 92.15 23.71
N ASN A 999 51.52 92.11 22.73
CA ASN A 999 52.42 93.21 22.39
C ASN A 999 52.10 93.81 21.00
N LYS A 1000 50.95 93.47 20.43
CA LYS A 1000 50.50 93.76 19.05
C LYS A 1000 50.63 95.23 18.64
N GLN A 1001 50.32 96.18 19.51
CA GLN A 1001 50.42 97.62 19.19
C GLN A 1001 51.88 98.07 19.03
N ALA A 1002 52.79 97.54 19.84
CA ALA A 1002 54.22 97.83 19.73
C ALA A 1002 54.84 97.10 18.52
N LEU A 1003 54.52 95.82 18.33
CA LEU A 1003 54.96 95.02 17.17
C LEU A 1003 54.43 95.57 15.84
N GLY A 1004 53.22 96.12 15.82
CA GLY A 1004 52.62 96.79 14.64
C GLY A 1004 53.28 98.12 14.28
N SER A 1005 54.15 98.65 15.16
CA SER A 1005 54.94 99.87 14.93
C SER A 1005 56.34 99.59 14.35
N ASP A 1006 56.78 98.33 14.33
CA ASP A 1006 58.04 97.88 13.70
C ASP A 1006 57.73 97.26 12.32
N GLU A 1007 58.26 97.85 11.24
CA GLU A 1007 57.95 97.44 9.85
C GLU A 1007 58.43 96.03 9.48
N VAL A 1008 59.36 95.42 10.23
CA VAL A 1008 59.81 94.04 10.00
C VAL A 1008 58.85 93.07 10.70
N ALA A 1009 58.58 93.30 11.98
CA ALA A 1009 57.63 92.49 12.75
C ALA A 1009 56.23 92.54 12.14
N LYS A 1010 55.75 93.72 11.76
CA LYS A 1010 54.46 93.96 11.10
C LYS A 1010 54.28 93.12 9.83
N LYS A 1011 55.31 92.99 8.98
CA LYS A 1011 55.24 92.20 7.73
C LYS A 1011 55.19 90.71 8.03
N ALA A 1012 56.07 90.21 8.89
CA ALA A 1012 56.09 88.80 9.28
C ALA A 1012 54.79 88.39 10.01
N LEU A 1013 54.30 89.23 10.92
CA LEU A 1013 53.04 89.01 11.65
C LEU A 1013 51.81 89.06 10.73
N SER A 1014 51.82 89.92 9.69
CA SER A 1014 50.77 89.93 8.67
C SER A 1014 50.75 88.64 7.84
N GLU A 1015 51.92 88.10 7.46
CA GLU A 1015 52.01 86.83 6.72
C GLU A 1015 51.60 85.63 7.60
N LEU A 1016 51.94 85.64 8.90
CA LEU A 1016 51.42 84.65 9.85
C LEU A 1016 49.89 84.69 9.95
N HIS A 1017 49.27 85.88 10.02
CA HIS A 1017 47.81 86.03 9.98
C HIS A 1017 47.21 85.56 8.64
N ARG A 1018 47.92 85.76 7.51
CA ARG A 1018 47.49 85.27 6.19
C ARG A 1018 47.52 83.74 6.13
N ILE A 1019 48.59 83.11 6.61
CA ILE A 1019 48.70 81.64 6.68
C ILE A 1019 47.62 81.06 7.62
N SER A 1020 47.27 81.74 8.72
CA SER A 1020 46.20 81.28 9.63
C SER A 1020 44.77 81.44 9.11
N THR A 1021 44.55 82.09 7.96
CA THR A 1021 43.22 82.41 7.41
C THR A 1021 42.93 81.82 6.02
N ILE A 1022 43.92 81.19 5.37
CA ILE A 1022 43.74 80.45 4.12
C ILE A 1022 43.09 79.09 4.40
N GLU A 1023 42.13 78.66 3.57
CA GLU A 1023 41.39 77.40 3.78
C GLU A 1023 42.27 76.14 3.59
N SER A 1024 43.25 76.19 2.67
CA SER A 1024 44.23 75.13 2.39
C SER A 1024 45.68 75.66 2.48
N PRO A 1025 46.26 75.78 3.70
CA PRO A 1025 47.56 76.42 3.93
C PRO A 1025 48.76 75.45 3.84
N TYR A 1026 48.54 74.18 3.49
CA TYR A 1026 49.47 73.04 3.69
C TYR A 1026 50.88 73.31 3.14
N GLY A 1027 51.00 73.72 1.87
CA GLY A 1027 52.28 74.07 1.23
C GLY A 1027 52.98 75.34 1.74
N LEU A 1028 52.42 76.05 2.73
CA LEU A 1028 53.01 77.26 3.36
C LEU A 1028 53.48 77.02 4.79
N LEU A 1029 53.16 75.88 5.42
CA LEU A 1029 53.42 75.67 6.85
C LEU A 1029 54.91 75.60 7.20
N ASN A 1030 55.75 75.21 6.22
CA ASN A 1030 57.21 75.23 6.34
C ASN A 1030 57.80 76.64 6.60
N LYS A 1031 57.09 77.72 6.22
CA LYS A 1031 57.54 79.12 6.44
C LYS A 1031 57.26 79.64 7.85
N ILE A 1032 56.45 78.94 8.65
CA ILE A 1032 56.00 79.41 9.97
C ILE A 1032 57.18 79.63 10.91
N ALA A 1033 58.14 78.71 10.96
CA ALA A 1033 59.26 78.77 11.92
C ALA A 1033 60.11 80.05 11.74
N ASP A 1034 60.47 80.40 10.50
CA ASP A 1034 61.27 81.60 10.21
C ASP A 1034 60.49 82.90 10.45
N LEU A 1035 59.19 82.92 10.11
CA LEU A 1035 58.31 84.07 10.35
C LEU A 1035 58.11 84.32 11.86
N VAL A 1036 57.88 83.26 12.65
CA VAL A 1036 57.76 83.35 14.12
C VAL A 1036 59.07 83.83 14.74
N ARG A 1037 60.21 83.26 14.33
CA ARG A 1037 61.55 83.69 14.79
C ARG A 1037 61.82 85.17 14.48
N THR A 1038 61.35 85.65 13.33
CA THR A 1038 61.49 87.06 12.93
C THR A 1038 60.75 87.97 13.91
N VAL A 1039 59.47 87.69 14.20
CA VAL A 1039 58.67 88.52 15.13
C VAL A 1039 59.18 88.43 16.57
N GLU A 1040 59.58 87.24 17.04
CA GLU A 1040 60.08 87.06 18.41
C GLU A 1040 61.35 87.89 18.69
N SER A 1041 62.25 88.00 17.71
CA SER A 1041 63.47 88.80 17.87
C SER A 1041 63.21 90.31 18.05
N VAL A 1042 62.07 90.81 17.55
CA VAL A 1042 61.61 92.20 17.82
C VAL A 1042 60.85 92.27 19.14
N ASN A 1043 60.07 91.24 19.49
CA ASN A 1043 59.30 91.16 20.73
C ASN A 1043 60.18 91.22 21.98
N GLU A 1044 61.21 90.37 22.07
CA GLU A 1044 62.13 90.37 23.23
C GLU A 1044 62.99 91.65 23.32
N ARG A 1045 63.29 92.30 22.18
CA ARG A 1045 63.96 93.60 22.17
C ARG A 1045 63.08 94.66 22.87
N LEU A 1046 61.81 94.76 22.48
CA LEU A 1046 60.86 95.71 23.06
C LEU A 1046 60.55 95.42 24.54
N LEU A 1047 60.46 94.13 24.91
CA LEU A 1047 60.30 93.72 26.32
C LEU A 1047 61.52 94.10 27.16
N SER A 1048 62.73 93.83 26.68
CA SER A 1048 63.98 94.18 27.37
C SER A 1048 64.10 95.70 27.60
N GLU A 1049 63.77 96.51 26.59
CA GLU A 1049 63.73 97.97 26.69
C GLU A 1049 62.78 98.46 27.80
N LYS A 1050 61.65 97.76 28.03
CA LYS A 1050 60.63 98.16 29.01
C LYS A 1050 60.80 97.56 30.41
N ARG A 1051 61.28 96.32 30.54
CA ARG A 1051 61.64 95.72 31.84
C ARG A 1051 62.64 96.61 32.58
N ASN A 1052 63.70 97.06 31.90
CA ASN A 1052 64.72 97.93 32.47
C ASN A 1052 64.15 99.25 33.04
N GLN A 1053 63.26 99.92 32.29
CA GLN A 1053 62.62 101.18 32.73
C GLN A 1053 61.70 100.99 33.95
N ALA A 1054 61.06 99.82 34.08
CA ALA A 1054 60.18 99.53 35.18
C ALA A 1054 60.93 99.12 36.47
N ILE A 1055 62.03 98.38 36.32
CA ILE A 1055 62.92 97.99 37.42
C ILE A 1055 63.52 99.22 38.12
N GLU A 1056 64.01 100.20 37.34
CA GLU A 1056 64.59 101.45 37.85
C GLU A 1056 63.60 102.23 38.76
N HIS A 1057 62.32 102.26 38.38
CA HIS A 1057 61.26 102.90 39.17
C HIS A 1057 60.94 102.16 40.49
N ILE A 1058 61.04 100.83 40.51
CA ILE A 1058 60.84 100.04 41.74
C ILE A 1058 62.02 100.21 42.70
N ASP A 1059 63.26 100.26 42.19
CA ASP A 1059 64.44 100.49 43.03
C ASP A 1059 64.36 101.85 43.77
N ASP A 1060 63.76 102.88 43.17
CA ASP A 1060 63.49 104.16 43.84
C ASP A 1060 62.40 104.06 44.94
N LYS A 1061 61.41 103.18 44.79
CA LYS A 1061 60.41 102.90 45.84
C LYS A 1061 61.01 102.11 47.00
N ILE A 1062 61.93 101.18 46.74
CA ILE A 1062 62.68 100.45 47.77
C ILE A 1062 63.50 101.43 48.63
N LYS A 1063 64.26 102.35 48.01
CA LYS A 1063 65.04 103.40 48.72
C LYS A 1063 64.17 104.28 49.63
N GLN A 1064 62.95 104.63 49.20
CA GLN A 1064 62.01 105.41 50.01
C GLN A 1064 61.54 104.64 51.26
N LEU A 1065 61.28 103.34 51.12
CA LEU A 1065 60.77 102.50 52.22
C LEU A 1065 61.87 102.16 53.25
N GLU A 1066 63.12 101.95 52.80
CA GLU A 1066 64.28 101.77 53.68
C GLU A 1066 64.48 102.94 54.66
N ALA A 1067 64.20 104.18 54.21
CA ALA A 1067 64.28 105.37 55.04
C ALA A 1067 63.24 105.36 56.18
N GLU A 1068 61.97 105.03 55.88
CA GLU A 1068 60.92 105.00 56.92
C GLU A 1068 61.08 103.85 57.92
N ILE A 1069 61.54 102.68 57.46
CA ILE A 1069 61.88 101.57 58.36
C ILE A 1069 62.96 102.01 59.35
N LYS A 1070 63.98 102.75 58.89
CA LYS A 1070 65.03 103.31 59.74
C LYS A 1070 64.52 104.39 60.70
N ASN A 1071 63.58 105.23 60.28
CA ASN A 1071 62.95 106.26 61.11
C ASN A 1071 62.10 105.67 62.26
N SER A 1072 61.53 104.46 62.08
CA SER A 1072 60.63 103.82 63.05
C SER A 1072 61.24 103.48 64.42
N GLY A 1073 62.58 103.39 64.50
CA GLY A 1073 63.31 102.97 65.71
C GLY A 1073 63.25 101.47 66.06
N ILE A 1074 62.48 100.65 65.33
CA ILE A 1074 62.35 99.19 65.57
C ILE A 1074 63.02 98.32 64.49
N ALA A 1075 63.93 98.90 63.70
CA ALA A 1075 64.55 98.25 62.53
C ALA A 1075 65.41 97.02 62.91
N THR A 1076 64.84 95.83 62.79
CA THR A 1076 65.56 94.55 62.84
C THR A 1076 65.75 93.97 61.44
N ALA A 1077 66.77 93.13 61.24
CA ALA A 1077 67.03 92.51 59.94
C ALA A 1077 65.85 91.66 59.42
N GLU A 1078 65.08 91.05 60.31
CA GLU A 1078 63.87 90.29 59.96
C GLU A 1078 62.74 91.22 59.51
N LEU A 1079 62.53 92.35 60.20
CA LEU A 1079 61.48 93.32 59.84
C LEU A 1079 61.80 94.05 58.53
N SER A 1080 63.05 94.51 58.35
CA SER A 1080 63.46 95.14 57.08
C SER A 1080 63.29 94.19 55.90
N ASN A 1081 63.71 92.92 56.04
CA ASN A 1081 63.48 91.93 54.98
C ASN A 1081 61.98 91.68 54.75
N LYS A 1082 61.15 91.60 55.80
CA LYS A 1082 59.70 91.38 55.65
C LYS A 1082 59.01 92.51 54.87
N LEU A 1083 59.41 93.75 55.09
CA LEU A 1083 58.79 94.94 54.50
C LEU A 1083 59.32 95.30 53.10
N LEU A 1084 60.60 95.05 52.81
CA LEU A 1084 61.19 95.32 51.49
C LEU A 1084 60.92 94.20 50.47
N ARG A 1085 60.74 92.96 50.94
CA ARG A 1085 60.54 91.78 50.09
C ARG A 1085 59.36 91.89 49.11
N PRO A 1086 58.19 92.48 49.42
CA PRO A 1086 57.12 92.66 48.45
C PRO A 1086 57.53 93.47 47.20
N LEU A 1087 58.35 94.52 47.36
CA LEU A 1087 58.86 95.30 46.24
C LEU A 1087 60.02 94.58 45.50
N GLN A 1088 60.86 93.83 46.23
CA GLN A 1088 61.90 93.00 45.62
C GLN A 1088 61.32 91.81 44.82
N LEU A 1089 60.20 91.24 45.27
CA LEU A 1089 59.43 90.25 44.52
C LEU A 1089 58.80 90.88 43.27
N LEU A 1090 58.18 92.06 43.40
CA LEU A 1090 57.61 92.78 42.25
C LEU A 1090 58.66 93.09 41.16
N LYS A 1091 59.92 93.35 41.56
CA LYS A 1091 61.04 93.49 40.62
C LYS A 1091 61.35 92.18 39.88
N ALA A 1092 61.36 91.04 40.57
CA ALA A 1092 61.51 89.72 39.95
C ALA A 1092 60.30 89.34 39.06
N ASP A 1093 59.08 89.72 39.45
CA ASP A 1093 57.87 89.52 38.66
C ASP A 1093 57.95 90.29 37.32
N ILE A 1094 58.50 91.51 37.32
CA ILE A 1094 58.74 92.29 36.10
C ILE A 1094 59.85 91.69 35.22
N GLU A 1095 60.90 91.10 35.79
CA GLU A 1095 61.95 90.43 35.02
C GLU A 1095 61.42 89.26 34.18
N VAL A 1096 60.37 88.56 34.65
CA VAL A 1096 59.73 87.44 33.93
C VAL A 1096 58.49 87.81 33.12
N GLU A 1097 57.89 88.98 33.33
CA GLU A 1097 56.68 89.38 32.61
C GLU A 1097 56.94 89.57 31.10
N THR A 1098 55.97 89.13 30.29
CA THR A 1098 56.00 89.03 28.82
C THR A 1098 55.02 89.99 28.13
N SER A 1099 54.19 90.69 28.91
CA SER A 1099 53.21 91.68 28.47
C SER A 1099 53.70 93.11 28.75
N LEU A 1100 53.88 93.91 27.70
CA LEU A 1100 54.32 95.31 27.82
C LEU A 1100 53.36 96.18 28.64
N SER A 1101 52.05 95.90 28.58
CA SER A 1101 51.04 96.59 29.38
C SER A 1101 51.04 96.15 30.84
N THR A 1102 51.33 94.87 31.12
CA THR A 1102 51.44 94.38 32.50
C THR A 1102 52.67 94.94 33.19
N ILE A 1103 53.83 94.99 32.49
CA ILE A 1103 55.05 95.67 33.00
C ILE A 1103 54.73 97.11 33.42
N TYR A 1104 53.98 97.86 32.60
CA TYR A 1104 53.59 99.24 32.89
C TYR A 1104 52.62 99.35 34.09
N MET A 1105 51.66 98.44 34.22
CA MET A 1105 50.75 98.38 35.37
C MET A 1105 51.49 98.06 36.67
N LEU A 1106 52.39 97.07 36.66
CA LEU A 1106 53.21 96.68 37.81
C LEU A 1106 54.13 97.84 38.24
N GLN A 1107 54.73 98.54 37.26
CA GLN A 1107 55.57 99.72 37.48
C GLN A 1107 54.80 100.86 38.18
N THR A 1108 53.54 101.12 37.80
CA THR A 1108 52.81 102.33 38.18
C THR A 1108 51.83 102.14 39.33
N GLN A 1109 51.01 101.08 39.32
CA GLN A 1109 49.96 100.84 40.32
C GLN A 1109 50.46 99.91 41.43
N THR A 1110 50.88 98.69 41.08
CA THR A 1110 51.23 97.68 42.09
C THR A 1110 52.46 98.08 42.93
N ALA A 1111 53.43 98.79 42.33
CA ALA A 1111 54.57 99.35 43.06
C ALA A 1111 54.18 100.41 44.11
N VAL A 1112 53.06 101.11 43.93
CA VAL A 1112 52.51 102.06 44.91
C VAL A 1112 51.71 101.32 45.99
N GLU A 1113 50.87 100.36 45.59
CA GLU A 1113 50.08 99.55 46.53
C GLU A 1113 50.97 98.76 47.52
N ARG A 1114 52.03 98.09 47.03
CA ARG A 1114 52.97 97.34 47.88
C ARG A 1114 53.82 98.23 48.79
N PHE A 1115 54.12 99.45 48.35
CA PHE A 1115 54.81 100.45 49.17
C PHE A 1115 53.92 100.90 50.34
N ASP A 1116 52.64 101.19 50.06
CA ASP A 1116 51.64 101.57 51.08
C ASP A 1116 51.33 100.44 52.08
N GLU A 1117 51.22 99.19 51.62
CA GLU A 1117 51.05 98.03 52.49
C GLU A 1117 52.21 97.86 53.47
N ALA A 1118 53.46 98.04 53.01
CA ALA A 1118 54.64 97.91 53.86
C ALA A 1118 54.72 99.02 54.91
N LEU A 1119 54.28 100.24 54.60
CA LEU A 1119 54.15 101.32 55.59
C LEU A 1119 53.09 100.98 56.66
N TYR A 1120 51.96 100.37 56.27
CA TYR A 1120 50.94 99.92 57.22
C TYR A 1120 51.41 98.75 58.10
N GLU A 1121 52.12 97.77 57.52
CA GLU A 1121 52.72 96.68 58.30
C GLU A 1121 53.78 97.18 59.29
N LEU A 1122 54.58 98.19 58.90
CA LEU A 1122 55.52 98.85 59.80
C LEU A 1122 54.78 99.45 61.00
N GLU A 1123 53.74 100.26 60.78
CA GLU A 1123 52.92 100.82 61.88
C GLU A 1123 52.23 99.73 62.74
N SER A 1124 51.90 98.57 62.15
CA SER A 1124 51.31 97.42 62.84
C SER A 1124 52.31 96.67 63.74
N GLU A 1125 53.56 96.51 63.31
CA GLU A 1125 54.56 95.79 64.12
C GLU A 1125 55.07 96.65 65.28
N VAL A 1126 55.21 97.97 65.09
CA VAL A 1126 55.40 98.91 66.22
C VAL A 1126 54.23 98.78 67.19
N GLN A 1127 53.00 98.51 66.72
CA GLN A 1127 51.82 98.24 67.57
C GLN A 1127 51.72 96.83 68.17
N ARG A 1128 52.61 95.89 67.81
CA ARG A 1128 52.56 94.51 68.32
C ARG A 1128 53.60 94.20 69.39
N GLN A 1129 54.87 94.58 69.19
CA GLN A 1129 55.94 94.38 70.19
C GLN A 1129 55.53 95.02 71.54
N ALA A 1130 55.16 96.29 71.46
CA ALA A 1130 54.11 96.98 72.20
C ALA A 1130 53.21 96.25 73.20
N LYS A 1131 52.40 95.30 72.72
CA LYS A 1131 51.43 94.56 73.55
C LYS A 1131 52.07 93.33 74.15
N ALA A 1132 53.12 92.80 73.53
CA ALA A 1132 53.86 91.65 74.05
C ALA A 1132 54.54 91.96 75.40
N ALA A 1133 54.92 93.21 75.71
CA ALA A 1133 55.38 93.53 77.06
C ALA A 1133 54.36 93.25 78.15
N GLN A 1134 53.12 93.68 77.92
CA GLN A 1134 52.09 93.70 78.95
C GLN A 1134 51.62 92.27 79.31
N LEU A 1135 51.78 91.31 78.41
CA LEU A 1135 51.38 89.91 78.59
C LEU A 1135 52.49 88.99 79.11
N ALA A 1136 53.77 89.40 79.07
CA ALA A 1136 54.88 88.59 79.57
C ALA A 1136 54.95 88.52 81.11
N GLN A 1137 54.31 89.44 81.83
CA GLN A 1137 54.42 89.54 83.30
C GLN A 1137 53.48 88.63 84.11
N SER A 1138 52.56 87.89 83.49
CA SER A 1138 51.36 87.35 84.18
C SER A 1138 51.14 85.83 84.10
N LYS A 1139 52.20 85.00 84.05
CA LYS A 1139 52.06 83.58 83.64
C LYS A 1139 53.08 82.58 84.22
N ALA A 1140 53.36 82.63 85.51
CA ALA A 1140 54.55 82.06 86.15
C ALA A 1140 54.35 80.97 87.24
N GLU A 1141 53.12 80.55 87.56
CA GLU A 1141 52.82 79.93 88.88
C GLU A 1141 53.00 78.39 89.04
N SER A 1142 51.97 77.57 88.77
CA SER A 1142 51.69 76.35 89.59
C SER A 1142 51.63 74.99 88.86
N VAL A 1143 52.31 73.96 89.39
CA VAL A 1143 52.28 72.53 88.98
C VAL A 1143 52.70 71.63 90.18
N THR A 1144 52.14 70.41 90.41
CA THR A 1144 52.84 69.16 90.92
C THR A 1144 51.92 67.98 91.38
N ASN A 1145 52.54 66.79 91.59
CA ASN A 1145 52.07 65.48 92.16
C ASN A 1145 51.60 64.42 91.13
N THR A 1146 51.71 63.07 91.29
CA THR A 1146 52.42 62.14 92.25
C THR A 1146 52.61 60.74 91.60
N ALA A 1147 53.38 59.79 92.18
CA ALA A 1147 53.73 58.48 91.53
C ALA A 1147 54.25 57.33 92.47
N THR A 1148 54.89 56.30 91.83
CA THR A 1148 55.58 55.06 92.32
C THR A 1148 54.67 53.88 92.70
N THR A 1149 55.06 52.58 92.81
CA THR A 1149 56.32 51.75 92.77
C THR A 1149 55.88 50.26 92.58
N ALA A 1150 56.62 49.18 92.21
CA ALA A 1150 57.95 48.84 91.66
C ALA A 1150 57.86 47.37 91.08
N SER A 1151 58.47 46.96 89.96
CA SER A 1151 59.86 46.47 89.69
C SER A 1151 60.15 44.98 89.97
N PRO A 1152 61.06 44.32 89.22
CA PRO A 1152 61.86 44.74 88.05
C PRO A 1152 61.32 44.11 86.72
N VAL A 1153 61.97 43.94 85.55
CA VAL A 1153 63.39 44.00 85.12
C VAL A 1153 63.53 44.58 83.66
N THR A 1154 64.58 44.17 82.93
CA THR A 1154 65.01 44.47 81.54
C THR A 1154 63.98 44.19 80.43
N SER A 1155 63.83 45.03 79.37
CA SER A 1155 64.54 46.29 79.04
C SER A 1155 63.88 47.19 77.93
N THR A 1156 64.01 48.53 78.09
CA THR A 1156 64.04 49.68 77.10
C THR A 1156 62.80 50.26 76.36
N PRO A 1157 62.31 51.50 76.71
CA PRO A 1157 61.63 52.49 75.78
C PRO A 1157 61.64 54.06 76.08
N ALA A 1158 61.54 54.95 75.04
CA ALA A 1158 60.83 56.29 74.76
C ALA A 1158 60.80 57.70 75.54
N THR A 1159 61.08 58.86 74.83
CA THR A 1159 60.45 60.27 74.66
C THR A 1159 60.23 61.49 75.72
N SER A 1160 60.62 62.82 75.49
CA SER A 1160 60.07 64.18 76.04
C SER A 1160 60.77 65.63 75.73
N PRO A 1161 60.16 66.91 75.86
CA PRO A 1161 60.72 68.30 75.45
C PRO A 1161 60.31 69.77 76.07
N VAL A 1162 61.08 70.91 75.83
CA VAL A 1162 60.80 72.45 75.59
C VAL A 1162 60.49 73.65 76.65
N LYS A 1163 60.81 75.01 76.42
CA LYS A 1163 60.26 76.37 77.01
C LYS A 1163 60.83 77.85 76.50
N PRO A 1164 60.38 79.12 76.92
CA PRO A 1164 60.50 80.53 76.26
C PRO A 1164 61.10 81.90 76.97
N ALA A 1165 60.73 83.20 76.59
CA ALA A 1165 61.46 84.58 76.75
C ALA A 1165 60.72 85.99 77.20
N ILE A 1166 61.08 87.26 76.71
CA ILE A 1166 60.78 88.71 77.26
C ILE A 1166 60.14 89.82 76.25
N ALA A 1167 60.25 91.21 76.38
CA ALA A 1167 59.17 92.31 76.19
C ALA A 1167 59.48 93.81 75.66
N VAL A 1168 58.51 94.60 75.01
CA VAL A 1168 58.58 96.07 74.49
C VAL A 1168 57.22 96.96 74.48
N VAL A 1169 57.22 98.32 74.26
CA VAL A 1169 56.19 99.43 74.56
C VAL A 1169 55.18 99.91 73.43
N PRO A 1170 53.89 100.31 73.72
CA PRO A 1170 52.79 100.52 72.71
C PRO A 1170 52.44 101.93 72.11
N PRO A 1171 52.17 102.05 70.78
CA PRO A 1171 51.58 103.21 70.08
C PRO A 1171 50.03 103.26 69.99
N LYS A 1172 49.50 104.31 69.35
CA LYS A 1172 48.07 104.60 69.13
C LYS A 1172 47.55 103.99 67.80
N PRO A 1173 46.33 103.41 67.74
CA PRO A 1173 45.81 102.80 66.52
C PRO A 1173 45.54 103.81 65.40
N VAL A 1174 45.61 103.36 64.15
CA VAL A 1174 45.03 104.02 62.97
C VAL A 1174 43.75 103.30 62.58
N VAL A 1175 42.76 104.04 62.06
CA VAL A 1175 41.57 103.49 61.39
C VAL A 1175 41.48 104.12 60.01
N GLU A 1176 41.37 103.28 58.98
CA GLU A 1176 41.03 103.77 57.64
C GLU A 1176 39.51 103.92 57.51
N VAL A 1177 39.05 104.98 56.85
CA VAL A 1177 37.63 105.23 56.58
C VAL A 1177 37.43 105.43 55.09
N ASP A 1178 36.91 104.37 54.46
CA ASP A 1178 36.45 104.32 53.07
C ASP A 1178 35.13 105.08 52.93
N VAL A 1179 35.15 106.16 52.14
CA VAL A 1179 34.00 107.05 51.91
C VAL A 1179 32.83 106.32 51.22
N SER A 1180 33.14 105.40 50.30
CA SER A 1180 32.19 104.56 49.54
C SER A 1180 31.44 103.58 50.44
N SER A 1181 32.10 103.07 51.49
CA SER A 1181 31.53 102.09 52.44
C SER A 1181 30.41 102.67 53.32
N ILE A 1182 30.35 104.00 53.45
CA ILE A 1182 29.30 104.69 54.20
C ILE A 1182 28.18 105.14 53.26
N TYR A 1183 28.51 105.57 52.04
CA TYR A 1183 27.53 105.90 50.99
C TYR A 1183 26.55 104.73 50.74
N SER A 1184 27.12 103.54 50.49
CA SER A 1184 26.38 102.30 50.20
C SER A 1184 25.57 101.74 51.39
N LYS A 1185 25.84 102.18 52.62
CA LYS A 1185 25.01 101.83 53.80
C LYS A 1185 23.78 102.73 53.94
N THR A 1186 23.86 103.96 53.45
CA THR A 1186 22.85 104.99 53.73
C THR A 1186 21.87 105.19 52.57
N SER A 1187 22.22 104.75 51.36
CA SER A 1187 21.27 104.66 50.24
C SER A 1187 21.41 103.35 49.48
N SER A 1188 20.27 102.80 49.06
CA SER A 1188 20.18 101.68 48.11
C SER A 1188 20.21 102.13 46.65
N SER A 1189 20.18 103.44 46.39
CA SER A 1189 20.38 104.02 45.06
C SER A 1189 21.87 104.24 44.77
N VAL A 1190 22.24 104.12 43.49
CA VAL A 1190 23.57 104.51 42.98
C VAL A 1190 23.77 106.03 43.06
N TYR A 1191 22.68 106.80 43.11
CA TYR A 1191 22.68 108.26 43.16
C TYR A 1191 21.85 108.78 44.34
N LEU A 1192 22.36 109.77 45.07
CA LEU A 1192 21.64 110.48 46.12
C LEU A 1192 20.81 111.60 45.48
N GLU A 1193 19.59 111.25 45.05
CA GLU A 1193 18.72 112.12 44.25
C GLU A 1193 17.85 113.08 45.08
N THR A 1194 17.85 112.95 46.41
CA THR A 1194 17.17 113.87 47.35
C THR A 1194 18.14 114.39 48.41
N GLU A 1195 18.00 115.64 48.83
CA GLU A 1195 18.84 116.26 49.88
C GLU A 1195 18.84 115.42 51.17
N GLU A 1196 17.67 114.90 51.54
CA GLU A 1196 17.47 114.02 52.70
C GLU A 1196 18.33 112.74 52.66
N SER A 1197 18.68 112.24 51.46
CA SER A 1197 19.62 111.12 51.29
C SER A 1197 21.10 111.53 51.34
N VAL A 1198 21.43 112.77 50.96
CA VAL A 1198 22.79 113.34 51.05
C VAL A 1198 23.16 113.64 52.50
N ASP A 1199 22.27 114.31 53.24
CA ASP A 1199 22.51 114.66 54.64
C ASP A 1199 22.68 113.42 55.52
N GLN A 1200 21.87 112.38 55.31
CA GLN A 1200 22.02 111.10 56.01
C GLN A 1200 23.41 110.49 55.76
N PHE A 1201 23.92 110.48 54.52
CA PHE A 1201 25.26 109.96 54.21
C PHE A 1201 26.37 110.80 54.87
N VAL A 1202 26.30 112.13 54.76
CA VAL A 1202 27.35 113.01 55.28
C VAL A 1202 27.40 113.00 56.80
N ASP A 1203 26.25 113.00 57.48
CA ASP A 1203 26.24 112.86 58.95
C ASP A 1203 26.63 111.47 59.44
N ALA A 1204 26.38 110.40 58.67
CA ALA A 1204 26.93 109.08 58.98
C ALA A 1204 28.47 109.07 58.91
N LEU A 1205 29.07 109.61 57.85
CA LEU A 1205 30.54 109.71 57.70
C LEU A 1205 31.17 110.58 58.79
N LYS A 1206 30.57 111.73 59.07
CA LYS A 1206 31.01 112.73 60.06
C LYS A 1206 30.87 112.22 61.50
N ALA A 1207 29.82 111.44 61.80
CA ALA A 1207 29.67 110.76 63.09
C ALA A 1207 30.75 109.69 63.30
N GLU A 1208 30.98 108.83 62.30
CA GLU A 1208 31.94 107.74 62.40
C GLU A 1208 33.39 108.26 62.53
N LEU A 1209 33.78 109.25 61.72
CA LEU A 1209 35.08 109.92 61.82
C LEU A 1209 35.31 110.55 63.20
N LYS A 1210 34.33 111.27 63.76
CA LYS A 1210 34.46 111.91 65.08
C LYS A 1210 34.59 110.88 66.20
N LYS A 1211 33.77 109.82 66.16
CA LYS A 1211 33.77 108.68 67.08
C LYS A 1211 35.14 107.98 67.12
N ILE A 1212 35.73 107.72 65.96
CA ILE A 1212 37.09 107.16 65.81
C ILE A 1212 38.15 108.04 66.51
N VAL A 1213 38.09 109.36 66.32
CA VAL A 1213 39.08 110.28 66.90
C VAL A 1213 38.86 110.46 68.42
N SER A 1214 37.62 110.46 68.91
CA SER A 1214 37.33 110.47 70.35
C SER A 1214 37.83 109.21 71.07
N ASP A 1215 37.84 108.06 70.39
CA ASP A 1215 38.48 106.81 70.85
C ASP A 1215 40.03 106.88 70.87
N LYS A 1216 40.62 108.06 70.62
CA LYS A 1216 42.07 108.33 70.58
C LYS A 1216 42.83 107.58 69.46
N LYS A 1217 42.14 107.28 68.37
CA LYS A 1217 42.71 106.65 67.16
C LYS A 1217 43.06 107.73 66.12
N ARG A 1218 44.14 107.53 65.36
CA ARG A 1218 44.43 108.27 64.12
C ARG A 1218 43.43 107.84 63.05
N VAL A 1219 43.18 108.70 62.05
CA VAL A 1219 42.32 108.37 60.91
C VAL A 1219 43.05 108.59 59.58
N ARG A 1220 42.79 107.72 58.60
CA ARG A 1220 43.24 107.84 57.22
C ARG A 1220 42.01 107.74 56.32
N ILE A 1221 41.77 108.75 55.50
CA ILE A 1221 40.67 108.71 54.52
C ILE A 1221 41.17 107.94 53.30
N ARG A 1222 40.31 107.12 52.71
CA ARG A 1222 40.61 106.26 51.55
C ARG A 1222 39.44 106.25 50.58
#